data_AF-A0A7J9APT5-F1
#
_entry.id   AF-A0A7J9APT5-F1
#
_cell.length_a   1.000
_cell.length_b   1.000
_cell.length_c   1.000
_cell.angle_alpha   90.00
_cell.angle_beta   90.00
_cell.angle_gamma   90.00
#
_symmetry.space_group_name_H-M   'P 1'
#
loop_
_entity.id
_entity.type
_entity.pdbx_description
1 polymer ?
#
loop_
_entity_poly.entity_id
_entity_poly.type
_entity_poly.pdbx_seq_one_letter_code
_entity_poly.pdbx_strand_id
1 'polypeptide(L)'
;VLTPYYKEDVLYSDEELTKENEDGISILFYLQRIYPDEWNNFLERVQPSGNKDESEEAHLKEEVRKWVSYRGQTLSKTVRGMMYYRQALELQFCLEFSDDSEILGGFQAFENDPRYIEQAQALANMKFTYVVSCQVYGAQKKSSDQRDRSCYLNILNLMLTYPSLRVAYIDEREETVDGISQKVYYSVLVKGGEKLDEEIYRIRLPGPPTEIGEGKPENQNHAIIFTRGEALQTIDMNQDNYFEEAYKMRNVLEEFLKARHKERKPSILGLREHIFTGSVSSLAWFMSNQETSFVTIGQRILANPLRVRFHYGHPDIFDRIFHLTRGGISKASKIINLSEDIFAGFNSTLRGGYVTHHEYIQVGKGRDVGMNQISAFEAKVANGNGEQTLSRDVYRLGRRFDFYRMLSFYFTTVGFYFSSMVTVLIVYVFLYGRLYMVMSGLEQEIIENATIHQSKALEEALATQSVFQLGLLLVLPMVMEIGLEKGFRTALGDFIIMQLQLASVFFTFQLGTKAHYYGRTILHGGSKYRATGRGFVVFHARFADNYRLYSRSHFVKGLELLILLVLYEVYGQSYRSSSLYMFITVSMWFLVGSWLFAPFVFNPSGFDWQKTVDDWTDWKRWMGNRGGIGISPNKSWESWWEEEQEHLKFTNIRGRLLEIILVFRFFIYQYGIVYHLDIAHHSKKILVYGLSWLVMLTGLLVLKMVSMGRRRFGTDFQLMFRILKALLFLGFLSVMTVLFVVCGLTISDLFAAILAFLPTGWAILLIGQAMRPVLKSLKFWDSIKELARGYEYTMGLVLFMPTAILSWFPFVSEFQTRLLFNQAFSRGLQISMILAGRKEKDITSPVKYA
;
A
#
# COMPACT_ATOMS: atom_id res chain seq x y z
N VAL A 1 4.24 -17.47 21.74
CA VAL A 1 3.81 -16.64 20.60
C VAL A 1 3.69 -15.19 21.05
N LEU A 2 4.02 -14.23 20.19
CA LEU A 2 3.88 -12.79 20.45
C LEU A 2 3.19 -12.10 19.27
N THR A 3 2.11 -11.36 19.54
CA THR A 3 1.35 -10.59 18.54
C THR A 3 1.26 -9.13 18.95
N PRO A 4 1.81 -8.18 18.17
CA PRO A 4 1.59 -6.76 18.39
C PRO A 4 0.19 -6.34 17.94
N TYR A 5 -0.47 -5.52 18.73
CA TYR A 5 -1.83 -5.01 18.51
C TYR A 5 -1.91 -3.54 18.91
N TYR A 6 -2.68 -2.74 18.18
CA TYR A 6 -2.87 -1.34 18.56
C TYR A 6 -4.33 -0.99 18.82
N LYS A 7 -5.12 -0.79 17.77
CA LYS A 7 -6.50 -0.28 17.86
C LYS A 7 -7.43 -0.88 16.80
N GLU A 8 -6.98 -1.94 16.13
CA GLU A 8 -7.80 -2.65 15.15
C GLU A 8 -9.01 -3.31 15.82
N ASP A 9 -10.03 -3.69 15.06
CA ASP A 9 -11.24 -4.23 15.67
C ASP A 9 -10.97 -5.61 16.29
N VAL A 10 -11.41 -5.79 17.54
CA VAL A 10 -11.25 -7.05 18.28
C VAL A 10 -12.34 -8.05 17.91
N LEU A 11 -13.58 -7.57 18.00
CA LEU A 11 -14.79 -8.17 17.48
C LEU A 11 -15.56 -7.03 16.82
N TYR A 12 -16.20 -7.29 15.69
CA TYR A 12 -17.12 -6.31 15.13
C TYR A 12 -18.32 -6.10 16.06
N SER A 13 -18.76 -4.85 16.17
CA SER A 13 -19.97 -4.47 16.91
C SER A 13 -21.24 -4.76 16.11
N ASP A 14 -22.38 -4.93 16.78
CA ASP A 14 -23.67 -5.14 16.11
C ASP A 14 -24.02 -4.00 15.14
N GLU A 15 -23.65 -2.77 15.50
CA GLU A 15 -23.79 -1.61 14.63
C GLU A 15 -22.96 -1.79 13.35
N GLU A 16 -21.70 -2.22 13.44
CA GLU A 16 -20.86 -2.45 12.26
C GLU A 16 -21.36 -3.60 11.37
N LEU A 17 -21.94 -4.64 11.97
CA LEU A 17 -22.52 -5.77 11.24
C LEU A 17 -23.69 -5.34 10.36
N THR A 18 -24.50 -4.41 10.85
CA THR A 18 -25.78 -4.00 10.25
C THR A 18 -25.69 -2.68 9.50
N LYS A 19 -24.67 -1.86 9.77
CA LYS A 19 -24.45 -0.58 9.11
C LYS A 19 -24.27 -0.77 7.61
N GLU A 20 -25.19 -0.20 6.87
CA GLU A 20 -25.17 -0.19 5.42
C GLU A 20 -24.21 0.90 4.91
N ASN A 21 -23.49 0.57 3.84
CA ASN A 21 -22.66 1.52 3.11
C ASN A 21 -23.52 2.38 2.15
N GLU A 22 -22.86 3.19 1.30
CA GLU A 22 -23.52 4.01 0.27
C GLU A 22 -24.35 3.19 -0.75
N ASP A 23 -24.12 1.88 -0.83
CA ASP A 23 -24.80 0.95 -1.74
C ASP A 23 -25.86 0.08 -1.02
N GLY A 24 -26.13 0.34 0.27
CA GLY A 24 -27.12 -0.43 1.05
C GLY A 24 -26.62 -1.80 1.52
N ILE A 25 -25.31 -2.06 1.50
CA ILE A 25 -24.67 -3.34 1.81
C ILE A 25 -24.06 -3.27 3.21
N SER A 26 -24.42 -4.22 4.07
CA SER A 26 -23.80 -4.41 5.39
C SER A 26 -22.75 -5.52 5.36
N ILE A 27 -21.84 -5.55 6.35
CA ILE A 27 -20.80 -6.60 6.46
C ILE A 27 -21.45 -7.98 6.60
N LEU A 28 -22.51 -8.09 7.40
CA LEU A 28 -23.21 -9.35 7.59
C LEU A 28 -23.83 -9.85 6.28
N PHE A 29 -24.53 -8.97 5.55
CA PHE A 29 -25.12 -9.32 4.26
C PHE A 29 -24.05 -9.79 3.27
N TYR A 30 -22.91 -9.09 3.22
CA TYR A 30 -21.79 -9.45 2.37
C TYR A 30 -21.26 -10.86 2.67
N LEU A 31 -20.97 -11.17 3.93
CA LEU A 31 -20.41 -12.47 4.31
C LEU A 31 -21.40 -13.63 4.13
N GLN A 32 -22.69 -13.41 4.38
CA GLN A 32 -23.74 -14.41 4.12
C GLN A 32 -23.79 -14.81 2.64
N ARG A 33 -23.58 -13.84 1.74
CA ARG A 33 -23.59 -14.06 0.29
C ARG A 33 -22.30 -14.67 -0.24
N ILE A 34 -21.18 -14.47 0.45
CA ILE A 34 -19.91 -15.11 0.08
C ILE A 34 -19.77 -16.52 0.64
N TYR A 35 -20.33 -16.79 1.83
CA TYR A 35 -20.22 -18.09 2.51
C TYR A 35 -21.61 -18.67 2.83
N PRO A 36 -22.47 -18.93 1.83
CA PRO A 36 -23.84 -19.38 2.07
C PRO A 36 -23.90 -20.72 2.80
N ASP A 37 -23.07 -21.69 2.41
CA ASP A 37 -23.04 -23.02 3.03
C ASP A 37 -22.53 -22.96 4.48
N GLU A 38 -21.47 -22.19 4.73
CA GLU A 38 -20.95 -22.03 6.09
C GLU A 38 -21.92 -21.27 7.01
N TRP A 39 -22.71 -20.36 6.45
CA TRP A 39 -23.75 -19.65 7.17
C TRP A 39 -24.89 -20.59 7.55
N ASN A 40 -25.36 -21.44 6.61
CA ASN A 40 -26.39 -22.44 6.89
C ASN A 40 -25.93 -23.44 7.97
N ASN A 41 -24.72 -23.97 7.84
CA ASN A 41 -24.13 -24.88 8.83
C ASN A 41 -23.93 -24.20 10.20
N PHE A 42 -23.67 -22.88 10.22
CA PHE A 42 -23.59 -22.12 11.46
C PHE A 42 -24.97 -21.97 12.10
N LEU A 43 -26.00 -21.63 11.33
CA LEU A 43 -27.37 -21.55 11.83
C LEU A 43 -27.84 -22.89 12.38
N GLU A 44 -27.55 -24.00 11.70
CA GLU A 44 -27.88 -25.35 12.19
C GLU A 44 -27.27 -25.66 13.56
N ARG A 45 -26.03 -25.21 13.82
CA ARG A 45 -25.35 -25.44 15.10
C ARG A 45 -25.84 -24.54 16.25
N VAL A 46 -26.31 -23.34 15.94
CA VAL A 46 -26.58 -22.30 16.95
C VAL A 46 -28.08 -22.06 17.14
N GLN A 47 -28.94 -22.47 16.20
CA GLN A 47 -30.38 -22.33 16.35
C GLN A 47 -30.92 -23.23 17.47
N PRO A 48 -31.62 -22.67 18.47
CA PRO A 48 -32.27 -23.46 19.51
C PRO A 48 -33.45 -24.25 18.94
N SER A 49 -33.64 -25.46 19.45
CA SER A 49 -34.80 -26.32 19.13
C SER A 49 -36.03 -25.90 19.95
N GLY A 50 -36.49 -24.64 19.86
CA GLY A 50 -37.59 -24.16 20.71
C GLY A 50 -37.98 -22.68 20.54
N ASN A 51 -38.94 -22.22 21.35
CA ASN A 51 -39.33 -20.80 21.44
C ASN A 51 -38.19 -19.99 22.07
N LYS A 52 -37.85 -18.86 21.44
CA LYS A 52 -36.71 -18.02 21.80
C LYS A 52 -37.01 -17.16 23.04
N ASP A 53 -36.29 -17.40 24.12
CA ASP A 53 -36.21 -16.47 25.25
C ASP A 53 -35.23 -15.32 24.95
N GLU A 54 -35.36 -14.17 25.62
CA GLU A 54 -34.48 -12.99 25.42
C GLU A 54 -32.99 -13.31 25.61
N SER A 55 -32.66 -14.24 26.52
CA SER A 55 -31.29 -14.70 26.75
C SER A 55 -30.72 -15.50 25.58
N GLU A 56 -31.54 -16.27 24.88
CA GLU A 56 -31.12 -17.05 23.72
C GLU A 56 -30.88 -16.14 22.50
N GLU A 57 -31.69 -15.09 22.36
CA GLU A 57 -31.49 -14.09 21.31
C GLU A 57 -30.17 -13.31 21.49
N ALA A 58 -29.84 -12.95 22.73
CA ALA A 58 -28.56 -12.30 23.05
C ALA A 58 -27.37 -13.22 22.76
N HIS A 59 -27.47 -14.50 23.10
CA HIS A 59 -26.45 -15.51 22.80
C HIS A 59 -26.26 -15.69 21.28
N LEU A 60 -27.35 -15.80 20.53
CA LEU A 60 -27.32 -15.91 19.06
C LEU A 60 -26.64 -14.69 18.43
N LYS A 61 -26.95 -13.47 18.89
CA LYS A 61 -26.30 -12.25 18.41
C LYS A 61 -24.79 -12.28 18.63
N GLU A 62 -24.34 -12.70 19.81
CA GLU A 62 -22.91 -12.82 20.12
C GLU A 62 -22.21 -13.87 19.23
N GLU A 63 -22.84 -15.02 19.00
CA GLU A 63 -22.30 -16.04 18.11
C GLU A 63 -22.25 -15.57 16.64
N VAL A 64 -23.23 -14.79 16.19
CA VAL A 64 -23.18 -14.14 14.87
C VAL A 64 -22.02 -13.15 14.79
N ARG A 65 -21.82 -12.31 15.82
CA ARG A 65 -20.68 -11.37 15.89
C ARG A 65 -19.34 -12.11 15.81
N LYS A 66 -19.19 -13.24 16.50
CA LYS A 66 -18.00 -14.09 16.42
C LYS A 66 -17.84 -14.68 15.02
N TRP A 67 -18.90 -15.24 14.44
CA TRP A 67 -18.86 -15.84 13.09
C TRP A 67 -18.39 -14.84 12.03
N VAL A 68 -18.89 -13.60 12.07
CA VAL A 68 -18.49 -12.50 11.18
C VAL A 68 -17.03 -12.11 11.46
N SER A 69 -16.68 -11.91 12.74
CA SER A 69 -15.34 -11.48 13.14
C SER A 69 -14.26 -12.50 12.75
N TYR A 70 -14.53 -13.80 12.83
CA TYR A 70 -13.61 -14.87 12.40
C TYR A 70 -13.37 -14.92 10.88
N ARG A 71 -14.17 -14.22 10.09
CA ARG A 71 -13.98 -14.05 8.64
C ARG A 71 -13.41 -12.67 8.27
N GLY A 72 -13.31 -11.77 9.24
CA GLY A 72 -12.60 -10.49 9.13
C GLY A 72 -11.10 -10.59 9.43
N GLN A 73 -10.44 -9.43 9.53
CA GLN A 73 -9.06 -9.29 9.98
C GLN A 73 -9.03 -8.76 11.44
N THR A 74 -9.67 -9.49 12.36
CA THR A 74 -9.85 -9.09 13.77
C THR A 74 -8.90 -9.81 14.73
N LEU A 75 -8.64 -9.23 15.90
CA LEU A 75 -7.83 -9.87 16.96
C LEU A 75 -8.41 -11.20 17.42
N SER A 76 -9.74 -11.32 17.47
CA SER A 76 -10.38 -12.56 17.93
C SER A 76 -10.08 -13.74 17.00
N LYS A 77 -10.00 -13.49 15.69
CA LYS A 77 -9.60 -14.53 14.71
C LYS A 77 -8.19 -15.02 14.98
N THR A 78 -7.23 -14.09 15.07
CA THR A 78 -5.83 -14.43 15.32
C THR A 78 -5.64 -15.12 16.66
N VAL A 79 -6.33 -14.67 17.70
CA VAL A 79 -6.23 -15.30 19.02
C VAL A 79 -6.75 -16.73 18.98
N ARG A 80 -7.94 -16.95 18.43
CA ARG A 80 -8.51 -18.29 18.26
C ARG A 80 -7.53 -19.19 17.50
N GLY A 81 -7.01 -18.73 16.36
CA GLY A 81 -6.06 -19.48 15.54
C GLY A 81 -4.81 -19.87 16.30
N MET A 82 -4.15 -18.92 16.97
CA MET A 82 -2.92 -19.22 17.71
C MET A 82 -3.16 -20.09 18.95
N MET A 83 -4.36 -20.07 19.52
CA MET A 83 -4.72 -20.94 20.64
C MET A 83 -4.86 -22.42 20.25
N TYR A 84 -4.94 -22.74 18.95
CA TYR A 84 -4.85 -24.13 18.50
C TYR A 84 -3.51 -24.79 18.85
N TYR A 85 -2.42 -24.05 19.07
CA TYR A 85 -1.18 -24.64 19.59
C TYR A 85 -1.38 -25.28 20.97
N ARG A 86 -2.20 -24.66 21.83
CA ARG A 86 -2.52 -25.22 23.14
C ARG A 86 -3.32 -26.52 22.97
N GLN A 87 -4.38 -26.49 22.17
CA GLN A 87 -5.22 -27.66 21.93
C GLN A 87 -4.43 -28.81 21.28
N ALA A 88 -3.53 -28.49 20.35
CA ALA A 88 -2.66 -29.48 19.72
C ALA A 88 -1.70 -30.13 20.73
N LEU A 89 -1.18 -29.37 21.70
CA LEU A 89 -0.35 -29.92 22.78
C LEU A 89 -1.15 -30.82 23.74
N GLU A 90 -2.39 -30.45 24.05
CA GLU A 90 -3.30 -31.28 24.87
C GLU A 90 -3.62 -32.58 24.14
N LEU A 91 -3.96 -32.54 22.85
CA LEU A 91 -4.17 -33.73 22.03
C LEU A 91 -2.91 -34.60 21.95
N GLN A 92 -1.74 -33.99 21.76
CA GLN A 92 -0.47 -34.72 21.70
C GLN A 92 -0.18 -35.43 23.03
N PHE A 93 -0.47 -34.77 24.16
CA PHE A 93 -0.36 -35.41 25.47
C PHE A 93 -1.27 -36.65 25.55
N CYS A 94 -2.54 -36.54 25.17
CA CYS A 94 -3.43 -37.69 25.17
C CYS A 94 -2.84 -38.83 24.34
N LEU A 95 -2.41 -38.56 23.10
CA LEU A 95 -1.85 -39.57 22.21
C LEU A 95 -0.54 -40.22 22.70
N GLU A 96 0.29 -39.51 23.44
CA GLU A 96 1.56 -40.04 23.98
C GLU A 96 1.38 -40.90 25.24
N PHE A 97 0.30 -40.66 26.00
CA PHE A 97 0.03 -41.32 27.28
C PHE A 97 -1.14 -42.33 27.22
N SER A 98 -1.69 -42.58 26.03
CA SER A 98 -2.73 -43.59 25.78
C SER A 98 -2.12 -44.98 25.56
N ASP A 99 -2.75 -46.03 26.10
CA ASP A 99 -2.50 -47.41 25.65
C ASP A 99 -3.16 -47.67 24.27
N ASP A 100 -2.62 -48.60 23.47
CA ASP A 100 -3.08 -48.90 22.10
C ASP A 100 -4.60 -49.18 22.01
N SER A 101 -5.21 -49.74 23.07
CA SER A 101 -6.65 -50.00 23.14
C SER A 101 -7.51 -48.75 23.40
N GLU A 102 -6.96 -47.73 24.05
CA GLU A 102 -7.67 -46.48 24.37
C GLU A 102 -7.65 -45.49 23.20
N ILE A 103 -6.62 -45.56 22.36
CA ILE A 103 -6.54 -44.79 21.10
C ILE A 103 -7.71 -45.14 20.15
N LEU A 104 -8.12 -46.41 20.13
CA LEU A 104 -9.26 -46.90 19.33
C LEU A 104 -10.64 -46.41 19.83
N GLY A 105 -10.75 -46.04 21.12
CA GLY A 105 -11.97 -45.48 21.72
C GLY A 105 -12.19 -43.99 21.45
N GLY A 106 -11.19 -43.31 20.87
CA GLY A 106 -11.24 -41.88 20.54
C GLY A 106 -11.15 -40.96 21.76
N PHE A 107 -11.20 -39.65 21.52
CA PHE A 107 -11.04 -38.60 22.54
C PHE A 107 -12.06 -38.68 23.69
N GLN A 108 -13.21 -39.33 23.46
CA GLN A 108 -14.30 -39.52 24.44
C GLN A 108 -13.93 -40.48 25.59
N ALA A 109 -12.96 -41.38 25.41
CA ALA A 109 -12.48 -42.23 26.50
C ALA A 109 -11.75 -41.43 27.58
N PHE A 110 -11.10 -40.32 27.20
CA PHE A 110 -10.25 -39.48 28.05
C PHE A 110 -11.00 -38.36 28.77
N GLU A 111 -12.16 -37.92 28.26
CA GLU A 111 -12.97 -36.88 28.92
C GLU A 111 -13.49 -37.29 30.30
N ASN A 112 -13.49 -38.60 30.61
CA ASN A 112 -14.09 -39.15 31.82
C ASN A 112 -13.14 -39.22 33.04
N ASP A 113 -11.81 -39.03 32.89
CA ASP A 113 -10.87 -38.91 34.03
C ASP A 113 -10.34 -37.47 34.15
N PRO A 114 -10.85 -36.69 35.13
CA PRO A 114 -10.43 -35.30 35.35
C PRO A 114 -8.93 -35.12 35.55
N ARG A 115 -8.23 -36.12 36.10
CA ARG A 115 -6.79 -35.99 36.40
C ARG A 115 -5.94 -35.95 35.13
N TYR A 116 -6.32 -36.71 34.10
CA TYR A 116 -5.62 -36.68 32.81
C TYR A 116 -5.79 -35.33 32.11
N ILE A 117 -6.99 -34.76 32.18
CA ILE A 117 -7.28 -33.43 31.64
C ILE A 117 -6.43 -32.37 32.36
N GLU A 118 -6.38 -32.39 33.69
CA GLU A 118 -5.57 -31.46 34.47
C GLU A 118 -4.08 -31.56 34.13
N GLN A 119 -3.56 -32.78 33.98
CA GLN A 119 -2.15 -33.01 33.59
C GLN A 119 -1.87 -32.51 32.16
N ALA A 120 -2.73 -32.81 31.20
CA ALA A 120 -2.62 -32.33 29.82
C ALA A 120 -2.58 -30.80 29.77
N GLN A 121 -3.51 -30.16 30.50
CA GLN A 121 -3.60 -28.71 30.59
C GLN A 121 -2.38 -28.09 31.28
N ALA A 122 -1.86 -28.71 32.34
CA ALA A 122 -0.65 -28.26 33.02
C ALA A 122 0.57 -28.31 32.09
N LEU A 123 0.73 -29.39 31.32
CA LEU A 123 1.82 -29.54 30.36
C LEU A 123 1.72 -28.53 29.21
N ALA A 124 0.51 -28.33 28.68
CA ALA A 124 0.26 -27.31 27.67
C ALA A 124 0.58 -25.89 28.20
N ASN A 125 0.22 -25.58 29.45
CA ASN A 125 0.54 -24.31 30.11
C ASN A 125 2.06 -24.09 30.28
N MET A 126 2.83 -25.14 30.53
CA MET A 126 4.30 -25.04 30.64
C MET A 126 4.96 -24.81 29.28
N LYS A 127 4.43 -25.43 28.21
CA LYS A 127 5.04 -25.40 26.87
C LYS A 127 4.59 -24.22 26.01
N PHE A 128 3.42 -23.65 26.28
CA PHE A 128 2.83 -22.60 25.45
C PHE A 128 2.34 -21.40 26.27
N THR A 129 2.77 -20.22 25.85
CA THR A 129 2.24 -18.94 26.33
C THR A 129 2.04 -18.02 25.14
N TYR A 130 0.92 -17.30 25.14
CA TYR A 130 0.61 -16.34 24.10
C TYR A 130 0.48 -14.94 24.68
N VAL A 131 1.34 -14.02 24.24
CA VAL A 131 1.34 -12.63 24.66
C VAL A 131 0.82 -11.75 23.52
N VAL A 132 -0.26 -11.03 23.75
CA VAL A 132 -0.73 -9.95 22.89
C VAL A 132 -0.27 -8.63 23.48
N SER A 133 0.48 -7.85 22.71
CA SER A 133 0.92 -6.52 23.14
C SER A 133 -0.09 -5.47 22.69
N CYS A 134 -0.88 -4.94 23.62
CA CYS A 134 -1.86 -3.88 23.40
C CYS A 134 -1.48 -2.65 24.24
N GLN A 135 -0.63 -1.76 23.70
CA GLN A 135 -0.18 -0.55 24.41
C GLN A 135 -1.32 0.26 25.06
N VAL A 136 -2.47 0.35 24.40
CA VAL A 136 -3.59 1.22 24.80
C VAL A 136 -4.61 0.56 25.71
N TYR A 137 -4.45 -0.72 26.06
CA TYR A 137 -5.42 -1.45 26.88
C TYR A 137 -5.72 -0.74 28.21
N GLY A 138 -4.69 -0.23 28.89
CA GLY A 138 -4.84 0.51 30.14
C GLY A 138 -5.61 1.82 29.97
N ALA A 139 -5.45 2.51 28.84
CA ALA A 139 -6.22 3.71 28.52
C ALA A 139 -7.68 3.36 28.16
N GLN A 140 -7.90 2.30 27.39
CA GLN A 140 -9.24 1.81 27.03
C GLN A 140 -10.04 1.39 28.26
N LYS A 141 -9.39 0.73 29.23
CA LYS A 141 -9.98 0.36 30.52
C LYS A 141 -10.47 1.57 31.32
N LYS A 142 -9.74 2.70 31.26
CA LYS A 142 -10.08 3.95 31.97
C LYS A 142 -11.00 4.87 31.17
N SER A 143 -11.18 4.62 29.86
CA SER A 143 -11.92 5.50 28.95
C SER A 143 -13.41 5.54 29.28
N SER A 144 -14.03 6.71 29.08
CA SER A 144 -15.48 6.87 29.12
C SER A 144 -16.16 6.57 27.78
N ASP A 145 -15.38 6.50 26.70
CA ASP A 145 -15.86 6.22 25.35
C ASP A 145 -16.41 4.79 25.23
N GLN A 146 -17.59 4.65 24.63
CA GLN A 146 -18.28 3.36 24.54
C GLN A 146 -17.52 2.36 23.66
N ARG A 147 -16.85 2.83 22.60
CA ARG A 147 -16.05 1.96 21.71
C ARG A 147 -14.81 1.46 22.41
N ASP A 148 -14.09 2.34 23.12
CA ASP A 148 -12.92 1.94 23.91
C ASP A 148 -13.29 0.92 25.01
N ARG A 149 -14.40 1.15 25.72
CA ARG A 149 -14.91 0.20 26.72
C ARG A 149 -15.30 -1.14 26.10
N SER A 150 -15.97 -1.13 24.96
CA SER A 150 -16.30 -2.36 24.23
C SER A 150 -15.04 -3.13 23.83
N CYS A 151 -14.02 -2.43 23.31
CA CYS A 151 -12.73 -3.03 22.97
C CYS A 151 -12.05 -3.67 24.19
N TYR A 152 -11.99 -2.96 25.32
CA TYR A 152 -11.49 -3.50 26.58
C TYR A 152 -12.23 -4.78 27.00
N LEU A 153 -13.57 -4.76 27.00
CA LEU A 153 -14.39 -5.91 27.36
C LEU A 153 -14.18 -7.09 26.41
N ASN A 154 -14.08 -6.86 25.10
CA ASN A 154 -13.82 -7.90 24.13
C ASN A 154 -12.44 -8.55 24.36
N ILE A 155 -11.40 -7.77 24.67
CA ILE A 155 -10.06 -8.29 25.00
C ILE A 155 -10.09 -9.08 26.33
N LEU A 156 -10.80 -8.56 27.34
CA LEU A 156 -10.99 -9.27 28.60
C LEU A 156 -11.68 -10.62 28.38
N ASN A 157 -12.76 -10.65 27.60
CA ASN A 157 -13.47 -11.88 27.26
C ASN A 157 -12.55 -12.89 26.57
N LEU A 158 -11.65 -12.45 25.68
CA LEU A 158 -10.64 -13.33 25.09
C LEU A 158 -9.69 -13.92 26.15
N MET A 159 -9.24 -13.12 27.12
CA MET A 159 -8.38 -13.61 28.20
C MET A 159 -9.10 -14.59 29.14
N LEU A 160 -10.39 -14.37 29.41
CA LEU A 160 -11.22 -15.29 30.20
C LEU A 160 -11.48 -16.59 29.43
N THR A 161 -11.67 -16.50 28.11
CA THR A 161 -11.90 -17.68 27.24
C THR A 161 -10.63 -18.52 27.07
N TYR A 162 -9.46 -17.89 27.01
CA TYR A 162 -8.20 -18.56 26.69
C TYR A 162 -7.17 -18.45 27.83
N PRO A 163 -7.02 -19.48 28.68
CA PRO A 163 -6.17 -19.42 29.88
C PRO A 163 -4.68 -19.16 29.64
N SER A 164 -4.16 -19.47 28.45
CA SER A 164 -2.74 -19.20 28.09
C SER A 164 -2.51 -17.81 27.47
N LEU A 165 -3.58 -17.05 27.22
CA LEU A 165 -3.50 -15.69 26.69
C LEU A 165 -3.13 -14.70 27.80
N ARG A 166 -2.18 -13.83 27.50
CA ARG A 166 -1.75 -12.72 28.34
C ARG A 166 -1.77 -11.44 27.52
N VAL A 167 -2.09 -10.32 28.15
CA VAL A 167 -2.04 -9.00 27.51
C VAL A 167 -0.99 -8.15 28.18
N ALA A 168 -0.05 -7.65 27.38
CA ALA A 168 0.94 -6.66 27.80
C ALA A 168 0.49 -5.27 27.37
N TYR A 169 0.53 -4.28 28.24
CA TYR A 169 0.13 -2.91 27.93
C TYR A 169 1.00 -1.87 28.65
N ILE A 170 0.82 -0.60 28.27
CA ILE A 170 1.51 0.52 28.90
C ILE A 170 0.55 1.25 29.84
N ASP A 171 0.91 1.34 31.11
CA ASP A 171 0.19 2.10 32.13
C ASP A 171 0.92 3.42 32.38
N GLU A 172 0.20 4.54 32.24
CA GLU A 172 0.67 5.89 32.56
C GLU A 172 0.07 6.30 33.90
N ARG A 173 0.93 6.75 34.82
CA ARG A 173 0.56 7.25 36.15
C ARG A 173 1.29 8.57 36.44
N GLU A 174 0.65 9.44 37.19
CA GLU A 174 1.32 10.60 37.79
C GLU A 174 1.81 10.20 39.19
N GLU A 175 3.11 10.36 39.43
CA GLU A 175 3.73 10.13 40.72
C GLU A 175 4.47 11.39 41.16
N THR A 176 4.31 11.75 42.43
CA THR A 176 5.04 12.89 43.03
C THR A 176 6.40 12.41 43.51
N VAL A 177 7.47 12.88 42.87
CA VAL A 177 8.86 12.64 43.31
C VAL A 177 9.48 13.99 43.62
N ASP A 178 10.02 14.13 44.83
CA ASP A 178 10.62 15.38 45.34
C ASP A 178 9.68 16.60 45.28
N GLY A 179 8.38 16.38 45.48
CA GLY A 179 7.35 17.43 45.43
C GLY A 179 6.92 17.86 44.03
N ILE A 180 7.48 17.25 42.98
CA ILE A 180 7.14 17.53 41.58
C ILE A 180 6.34 16.35 41.02
N SER A 181 5.15 16.63 40.48
CA SER A 181 4.36 15.62 39.76
C SER A 181 5.07 15.28 38.44
N GLN A 182 5.44 14.00 38.27
CA GLN A 182 6.02 13.50 37.03
C GLN A 182 5.23 12.31 36.50
N LYS A 183 5.15 12.21 35.19
CA LYS A 183 4.53 11.07 34.50
C LYS A 183 5.51 9.89 34.50
N VAL A 184 5.07 8.77 35.07
CA VAL A 184 5.80 7.51 35.11
C VAL A 184 5.07 6.48 34.27
N TYR A 185 5.84 5.72 33.50
CA TYR A 185 5.33 4.72 32.57
C TYR A 185 5.71 3.33 33.05
N TYR A 186 4.79 2.39 32.93
CA TYR A 186 4.98 0.99 33.30
C TYR A 186 4.59 0.07 32.14
N SER A 187 5.40 -0.96 31.88
CA SER A 187 4.98 -2.13 31.09
C SER A 187 4.32 -3.11 32.05
N VAL A 188 3.07 -3.46 31.79
CA VAL A 188 2.24 -4.29 32.69
C VAL A 188 1.78 -5.53 31.95
N LEU A 189 1.85 -6.69 32.59
CA LEU A 189 1.32 -7.94 32.09
C LEU A 189 0.08 -8.35 32.90
N VAL A 190 -1.01 -8.64 32.21
CA VAL A 190 -2.25 -9.16 32.81
C VAL A 190 -2.68 -10.50 32.23
N LYS A 191 -3.49 -11.23 32.99
CA LYS A 191 -4.25 -12.43 32.57
C LYS A 191 -5.72 -12.29 32.90
N GLY A 192 -6.56 -13.15 32.34
CA GLY A 192 -7.92 -13.36 32.83
C GLY A 192 -7.89 -14.11 34.16
N GLY A 193 -8.58 -13.59 35.17
CA GLY A 193 -8.97 -14.30 36.38
C GLY A 193 -10.33 -14.99 36.17
N GLU A 194 -11.18 -15.01 37.20
CA GLU A 194 -12.54 -15.55 37.07
C GLU A 194 -13.49 -14.61 36.31
N LYS A 195 -13.40 -13.29 36.58
CA LYS A 195 -14.29 -12.27 35.97
C LYS A 195 -13.57 -11.00 35.53
N LEU A 196 -12.35 -10.77 36.01
CA LEU A 196 -11.60 -9.54 35.80
C LEU A 196 -10.18 -9.85 35.33
N ASP A 197 -9.50 -8.83 34.82
CA ASP A 197 -8.07 -8.92 34.53
C ASP A 197 -7.25 -8.86 35.82
N GLU A 198 -6.29 -9.77 35.96
CA GLU A 198 -5.36 -9.85 37.08
C GLU A 198 -3.96 -9.43 36.62
N GLU A 199 -3.37 -8.47 37.33
CA GLU A 199 -1.99 -8.04 37.11
C GLU A 199 -1.00 -9.09 37.62
N ILE A 200 -0.07 -9.49 36.76
CA ILE A 200 0.98 -10.47 37.09
C ILE A 200 2.29 -9.76 37.37
N TYR A 201 2.68 -8.86 36.46
CA TYR A 201 3.96 -8.15 36.53
C TYR A 201 3.77 -6.69 36.15
N ARG A 202 4.55 -5.83 36.81
CA ARG A 202 4.67 -4.41 36.51
C ARG A 202 6.14 -4.03 36.53
N ILE A 203 6.59 -3.46 35.42
CA ILE A 203 7.99 -3.06 35.23
C ILE A 203 8.01 -1.59 34.86
N ARG A 204 8.70 -0.77 35.66
CA ARG A 204 8.87 0.65 35.38
C ARG A 204 9.73 0.84 34.13
N LEU A 205 9.25 1.68 33.22
CA LEU A 205 9.96 2.05 32.01
C LEU A 205 10.81 3.31 32.23
N PRO A 206 11.92 3.46 31.49
CA PRO A 206 12.79 4.64 31.60
C PRO A 206 12.16 5.92 31.03
N GLY A 207 11.05 5.80 30.30
CA GLY A 207 10.33 6.90 29.67
C GLY A 207 9.13 6.40 28.86
N PRO A 208 8.43 7.29 28.13
CA PRO A 208 7.33 6.90 27.26
C PRO A 208 7.84 6.05 26.08
N PRO A 209 7.43 4.77 25.97
CA PRO A 209 7.92 3.89 24.90
C PRO A 209 7.51 4.39 23.51
N THR A 210 6.35 5.04 23.40
CA THR A 210 5.82 5.59 22.14
C THR A 210 6.64 6.75 21.55
N GLU A 211 7.64 7.27 22.25
CA GLU A 211 8.55 8.28 21.71
C GLU A 211 9.72 7.70 20.90
N ILE A 212 10.06 6.43 21.11
CA ILE A 212 11.26 5.80 20.54
C ILE A 212 10.98 5.24 19.14
N GLY A 213 9.86 4.53 18.96
CA GLY A 213 9.53 3.79 17.74
C GLY A 213 8.07 3.92 17.29
N GLU A 214 7.81 3.54 16.04
CA GLU A 214 6.43 3.37 15.56
C GLU A 214 5.73 2.17 16.22
N GLY A 215 4.39 2.12 16.17
CA GLY A 215 3.56 1.26 17.03
C GLY A 215 3.96 -0.22 17.12
N LYS A 216 4.25 -0.89 16.00
CA LYS A 216 4.58 -2.34 15.96
C LYS A 216 5.90 -2.69 16.68
N PRO A 217 7.06 -2.09 16.35
CA PRO A 217 8.31 -2.42 17.04
C PRO A 217 8.26 -2.09 18.52
N GLU A 218 7.60 -1.00 18.93
CA GLU A 218 7.46 -0.67 20.36
C GLU A 218 6.62 -1.71 21.09
N ASN A 219 5.49 -2.13 20.50
CA ASN A 219 4.66 -3.22 21.04
C ASN A 219 5.49 -4.48 21.27
N GLN A 220 6.29 -4.88 20.29
CA GLN A 220 7.14 -6.04 20.44
C GLN A 220 8.21 -5.85 21.52
N ASN A 221 8.87 -4.69 21.56
CA ASN A 221 9.98 -4.43 22.48
C ASN A 221 9.56 -4.36 23.95
N HIS A 222 8.46 -3.69 24.29
CA HIS A 222 8.04 -3.61 25.69
C HIS A 222 7.43 -4.92 26.20
N ALA A 223 6.87 -5.74 25.30
CA ALA A 223 6.21 -7.00 25.66
C ALA A 223 7.16 -8.21 25.66
N ILE A 224 8.30 -8.16 24.95
CA ILE A 224 9.20 -9.32 24.81
C ILE A 224 9.71 -9.85 26.16
N ILE A 225 9.87 -8.99 27.16
CA ILE A 225 10.30 -9.34 28.53
C ILE A 225 9.33 -10.30 29.24
N PHE A 226 8.06 -10.28 28.85
CA PHE A 226 7.01 -11.13 29.40
C PHE A 226 6.89 -12.48 28.69
N THR A 227 7.54 -12.66 27.54
CA THR A 227 7.59 -13.94 26.85
C THR A 227 8.45 -14.95 27.63
N ARG A 228 8.15 -16.24 27.47
CA ARG A 228 8.82 -17.37 28.13
C ARG A 228 9.16 -18.47 27.11
N GLY A 229 10.05 -19.39 27.48
CA GLY A 229 10.55 -20.46 26.62
C GLY A 229 11.81 -20.10 25.81
N GLU A 230 12.31 -21.07 25.05
CA GLU A 230 13.49 -20.95 24.18
C GLU A 230 13.15 -20.42 22.78
N ALA A 231 11.93 -20.70 22.31
CA ALA A 231 11.45 -20.29 21.00
C ALA A 231 10.42 -19.16 21.11
N LEU A 232 10.52 -18.17 20.23
CA LEU A 232 9.56 -17.06 20.14
C LEU A 232 9.07 -16.90 18.71
N GLN A 233 7.80 -17.23 18.48
CA GLN A 233 7.13 -16.97 17.19
C GLN A 233 6.52 -15.56 17.18
N THR A 234 6.81 -14.80 16.12
CA THR A 234 6.18 -13.50 15.85
C THR A 234 5.03 -13.67 14.88
N ILE A 235 3.86 -13.15 15.26
CA ILE A 235 2.62 -13.26 14.50
C ILE A 235 2.04 -11.86 14.32
N ASP A 236 1.56 -11.56 13.12
CA ASP A 236 0.83 -10.34 12.83
C ASP A 236 -0.67 -10.49 13.19
N MET A 237 -1.30 -9.36 13.50
CA MET A 237 -2.72 -9.29 13.92
C MET A 237 -3.77 -9.79 12.88
N ASN A 238 -3.36 -10.02 11.64
CA ASN A 238 -4.24 -10.49 10.58
C ASN A 238 -3.87 -11.91 10.10
N GLN A 239 -3.11 -12.64 10.91
CA GLN A 239 -2.82 -14.04 10.68
C GLN A 239 -3.78 -14.97 11.41
N ASP A 240 -3.95 -16.17 10.88
CA ASP A 240 -4.76 -17.24 11.47
C ASP A 240 -3.96 -18.54 11.41
N ASN A 241 -4.27 -19.47 12.30
CA ASN A 241 -3.69 -20.81 12.25
C ASN A 241 -4.80 -21.84 12.15
N TYR A 242 -4.44 -23.01 11.64
CA TYR A 242 -5.32 -24.16 11.60
C TYR A 242 -4.81 -25.22 12.59
N PHE A 243 -5.70 -26.05 13.12
CA PHE A 243 -5.40 -27.00 14.20
C PHE A 243 -4.35 -28.05 13.80
N GLU A 244 -4.45 -28.51 12.58
CA GLU A 244 -3.64 -29.48 11.85
C GLU A 244 -2.23 -28.92 11.60
N GLU A 245 -2.13 -27.62 11.30
CA GLU A 245 -0.84 -26.91 11.20
C GLU A 245 -0.20 -26.74 12.58
N ALA A 246 -1.01 -26.45 13.62
CA ALA A 246 -0.54 -26.31 14.98
C ALA A 246 0.11 -27.60 15.52
N TYR A 247 -0.41 -28.78 15.15
CA TYR A 247 0.15 -30.08 15.52
C TYR A 247 1.58 -30.31 14.98
N LYS A 248 1.96 -29.65 13.89
CA LYS A 248 3.28 -29.80 13.27
C LYS A 248 4.37 -28.98 13.95
N MET A 249 4.03 -28.10 14.90
CA MET A 249 4.98 -27.18 15.56
C MET A 249 6.17 -27.90 16.18
N ARG A 250 5.98 -29.10 16.76
CA ARG A 250 7.07 -29.90 17.33
C ARG A 250 8.18 -30.21 16.32
N ASN A 251 7.80 -30.54 15.07
CA ASN A 251 8.73 -30.89 13.99
C ASN A 251 9.55 -29.65 13.58
N VAL A 252 8.89 -28.49 13.56
CA VAL A 252 9.51 -27.20 13.24
C VAL A 252 10.56 -26.84 14.29
N LEU A 253 10.22 -26.93 15.57
CA LEU A 253 11.12 -26.55 16.66
C LEU A 253 12.39 -27.42 16.68
N GLU A 254 12.30 -28.68 16.25
CA GLU A 254 13.47 -29.57 16.10
C GLU A 254 14.52 -29.03 15.12
N GLU A 255 14.12 -28.19 14.15
CA GLU A 255 15.05 -27.59 13.19
C GLU A 255 16.08 -26.66 13.85
N PHE A 256 15.79 -26.11 15.04
CA PHE A 256 16.79 -25.38 15.84
C PHE A 256 17.95 -26.27 16.31
N LEU A 257 17.71 -27.58 16.48
CA LEU A 257 18.72 -28.52 16.96
C LEU A 257 19.59 -29.07 15.83
N LYS A 258 19.07 -29.08 14.59
CA LYS A 258 19.74 -29.64 13.42
C LYS A 258 20.87 -28.72 12.94
N ALA A 259 22.11 -29.15 13.14
CA ALA A 259 23.28 -28.51 12.57
C ALA A 259 23.34 -28.77 11.06
N ARG A 260 23.01 -27.76 10.24
CA ARG A 260 23.03 -27.90 8.77
C ARG A 260 24.37 -27.48 8.14
N HIS A 261 25.09 -26.55 8.74
CA HIS A 261 26.35 -26.03 8.19
C HIS A 261 27.38 -25.69 9.25
N LYS A 262 28.59 -26.27 9.14
CA LYS A 262 29.75 -25.99 10.03
C LYS A 262 29.36 -26.04 11.52
N GLU A 263 28.52 -26.99 11.90
CA GLU A 263 27.99 -27.17 13.26
C GLU A 263 27.16 -26.00 13.82
N ARG A 264 26.80 -25.02 12.98
CA ARG A 264 25.96 -23.90 13.41
C ARG A 264 24.49 -24.31 13.41
N LYS A 265 23.79 -23.91 14.47
CA LYS A 265 22.33 -24.01 14.61
C LYS A 265 21.67 -22.74 14.04
N PRO A 266 20.49 -22.85 13.41
CA PRO A 266 19.78 -21.68 12.92
C PRO A 266 19.34 -20.82 14.12
N SER A 267 19.25 -19.52 13.89
CA SER A 267 18.77 -18.58 14.91
C SER A 267 17.34 -18.11 14.65
N ILE A 268 16.87 -18.27 13.41
CA ILE A 268 15.52 -17.95 12.98
C ILE A 268 15.06 -19.05 12.01
N LEU A 269 13.90 -19.62 12.26
CA LEU A 269 13.22 -20.56 11.38
C LEU A 269 12.12 -19.82 10.62
N GLY A 270 12.28 -19.75 9.31
CA GLY A 270 11.32 -19.15 8.41
C GLY A 270 10.19 -20.08 8.04
N LEU A 271 8.95 -19.57 8.05
CA LEU A 271 7.77 -20.37 7.73
C LEU A 271 7.02 -19.83 6.50
N ARG A 272 6.27 -20.71 5.83
CA ARG A 272 5.40 -20.35 4.70
C ARG A 272 4.15 -19.61 5.20
N GLU A 273 3.71 -18.63 4.42
CA GLU A 273 2.40 -18.00 4.57
C GLU A 273 1.42 -18.53 3.54
N HIS A 274 0.16 -18.68 3.95
CA HIS A 274 -0.94 -19.01 3.06
C HIS A 274 -1.90 -17.82 2.94
N ILE A 275 -1.93 -17.19 1.78
CA ILE A 275 -2.79 -16.02 1.52
C ILE A 275 -4.20 -16.50 1.17
N PHE A 276 -5.15 -16.33 2.08
CA PHE A 276 -6.51 -16.85 1.90
C PHE A 276 -7.49 -15.84 1.27
N THR A 277 -7.06 -14.61 0.97
CA THR A 277 -7.93 -13.57 0.38
C THR A 277 -7.90 -13.54 -1.16
N GLY A 278 -7.07 -14.37 -1.80
CA GLY A 278 -6.84 -14.33 -3.26
C GLY A 278 -8.05 -14.61 -4.14
N SER A 279 -9.15 -15.16 -3.60
CA SER A 279 -10.34 -15.51 -4.36
C SER A 279 -11.38 -14.39 -4.48
N VAL A 280 -11.17 -13.25 -3.81
CA VAL A 280 -12.17 -12.19 -3.70
C VAL A 280 -12.25 -11.32 -4.95
N SER A 281 -11.12 -11.05 -5.61
CA SER A 281 -11.04 -10.21 -6.81
C SER A 281 -9.83 -10.56 -7.66
N SER A 282 -9.76 -10.05 -8.89
CA SER A 282 -8.61 -10.22 -9.78
C SER A 282 -7.35 -9.57 -9.21
N LEU A 283 -7.46 -8.40 -8.56
CA LEU A 283 -6.35 -7.78 -7.84
C LEU A 283 -5.85 -8.66 -6.68
N ALA A 284 -6.78 -9.23 -5.91
CA ALA A 284 -6.47 -10.15 -4.83
C ALA A 284 -5.71 -11.37 -5.36
N TRP A 285 -6.12 -11.89 -6.50
CA TRP A 285 -5.48 -13.03 -7.14
C TRP A 285 -4.07 -12.71 -7.63
N PHE A 286 -3.86 -11.56 -8.27
CA PHE A 286 -2.52 -11.12 -8.70
C PHE A 286 -1.56 -11.01 -7.52
N MET A 287 -1.99 -10.34 -6.44
CA MET A 287 -1.19 -10.18 -5.23
C MET A 287 -0.95 -11.51 -4.51
N SER A 288 -1.97 -12.35 -4.41
CA SER A 288 -1.84 -13.68 -3.79
C SER A 288 -0.83 -14.54 -4.53
N ASN A 289 -0.83 -14.54 -5.87
CA ASN A 289 0.14 -15.30 -6.67
C ASN A 289 1.55 -14.70 -6.53
N GLN A 290 1.68 -13.37 -6.54
CA GLN A 290 2.98 -12.69 -6.36
C GLN A 290 3.58 -13.00 -4.99
N GLU A 291 2.77 -12.93 -3.93
CA GLU A 291 3.20 -13.24 -2.57
C GLU A 291 3.50 -14.73 -2.41
N THR A 292 2.66 -15.62 -2.96
CA THR A 292 2.91 -17.08 -2.91
C THR A 292 4.29 -17.41 -3.49
N SER A 293 4.60 -16.89 -4.68
CA SER A 293 5.92 -17.06 -5.30
C SER A 293 7.07 -16.53 -4.43
N PHE A 294 6.86 -15.40 -3.74
CA PHE A 294 7.87 -14.87 -2.82
C PHE A 294 8.05 -15.78 -1.59
N VAL A 295 6.96 -16.20 -0.93
CA VAL A 295 7.00 -16.97 0.33
C VAL A 295 7.33 -18.46 0.17
N THR A 296 7.39 -18.96 -1.06
CA THR A 296 7.82 -20.34 -1.39
C THR A 296 9.16 -20.33 -2.13
N ILE A 297 9.17 -20.46 -3.46
CA ILE A 297 10.39 -20.57 -4.29
C ILE A 297 11.37 -19.42 -4.04
N GLY A 298 10.87 -18.20 -3.83
CA GLY A 298 11.68 -17.06 -3.42
C GLY A 298 12.42 -17.32 -2.10
N GLN A 299 11.70 -17.60 -1.01
CA GLN A 299 12.28 -17.89 0.29
C GLN A 299 13.19 -19.13 0.28
N ARG A 300 12.86 -20.19 -0.47
CA ARG A 300 13.73 -21.37 -0.66
C ARG A 300 15.09 -20.96 -1.17
N ILE A 301 15.13 -20.24 -2.28
CA ILE A 301 16.37 -19.81 -2.94
C ILE A 301 17.16 -18.84 -2.05
N LEU A 302 16.48 -17.90 -1.39
CA LEU A 302 17.10 -16.97 -0.44
C LEU A 302 17.74 -17.69 0.74
N ALA A 303 17.12 -18.74 1.26
CA ALA A 303 17.65 -19.54 2.36
C ALA A 303 18.80 -20.45 1.89
N ASN A 304 18.62 -21.15 0.77
CA ASN A 304 19.59 -22.07 0.19
C ASN A 304 19.41 -22.14 -1.34
N PRO A 305 20.42 -21.81 -2.16
CA PRO A 305 21.84 -21.64 -1.81
C PRO A 305 22.28 -20.22 -1.46
N LEU A 306 21.44 -19.19 -1.62
CA LEU A 306 21.93 -17.80 -1.58
C LEU A 306 22.32 -17.31 -0.18
N ARG A 307 21.74 -17.88 0.88
CA ARG A 307 22.02 -17.55 2.30
C ARG A 307 21.91 -16.04 2.60
N VAL A 308 20.90 -15.42 2.01
CA VAL A 308 20.51 -14.02 2.21
C VAL A 308 19.02 -13.90 2.56
N ARG A 309 18.42 -14.98 3.09
CA ARG A 309 17.12 -14.91 3.75
C ARG A 309 17.25 -14.13 5.06
N PHE A 310 16.33 -13.21 5.29
CA PHE A 310 16.19 -12.48 6.54
C PHE A 310 14.81 -12.72 7.16
N HIS A 311 14.53 -12.02 8.25
CA HIS A 311 13.21 -12.00 8.85
C HIS A 311 12.32 -10.99 8.12
N TYR A 312 11.10 -11.39 7.74
CA TYR A 312 10.15 -10.51 7.05
C TYR A 312 8.90 -10.20 7.89
N GLY A 313 9.02 -10.29 9.23
CA GLY A 313 7.99 -9.91 10.20
C GLY A 313 7.23 -11.07 10.82
N HIS A 314 6.82 -12.02 9.99
CA HIS A 314 6.05 -13.20 10.39
C HIS A 314 6.17 -14.29 9.31
N PRO A 315 5.69 -15.53 9.57
CA PRO A 315 5.37 -16.14 10.85
C PRO A 315 6.61 -16.83 11.47
N ASP A 316 7.79 -16.22 11.31
CA ASP A 316 9.06 -16.80 11.72
C ASP A 316 9.14 -17.07 13.23
N ILE A 317 9.95 -18.08 13.57
CA ILE A 317 10.28 -18.46 14.94
C ILE A 317 11.73 -18.10 15.22
N PHE A 318 11.96 -17.43 16.35
CA PHE A 318 13.28 -17.01 16.80
C PHE A 318 13.80 -17.93 17.90
N ASP A 319 15.12 -18.19 17.89
CA ASP A 319 15.85 -18.52 19.11
C ASP A 319 15.81 -17.28 20.01
N ARG A 320 14.95 -17.33 21.03
CA ARG A 320 14.67 -16.21 21.92
C ARG A 320 15.90 -15.83 22.74
N ILE A 321 16.69 -16.82 23.19
CA ILE A 321 17.87 -16.60 24.03
C ILE A 321 18.94 -15.84 23.23
N PHE A 322 19.14 -16.24 21.97
CA PHE A 322 20.07 -15.57 21.06
C PHE A 322 19.68 -14.10 20.85
N HIS A 323 18.41 -13.82 20.56
CA HIS A 323 17.94 -12.49 20.16
C HIS A 323 17.76 -11.51 21.31
N LEU A 324 17.29 -11.96 22.48
CA LEU A 324 17.12 -11.11 23.67
C LEU A 324 18.43 -10.44 24.09
N THR A 325 19.55 -11.16 23.98
CA THR A 325 20.88 -10.67 24.37
C THR A 325 21.57 -9.88 23.26
N ARG A 326 20.96 -9.76 22.07
CA ARG A 326 21.64 -9.23 20.86
C ARG A 326 20.91 -8.11 20.15
N GLY A 327 19.84 -7.55 20.72
CA GLY A 327 19.14 -6.39 20.15
C GLY A 327 17.67 -6.64 19.80
N GLY A 328 17.08 -7.75 20.26
CA GLY A 328 15.66 -8.03 20.13
C GLY A 328 15.26 -8.61 18.77
N ILE A 329 13.96 -8.51 18.49
CA ILE A 329 13.29 -9.10 17.32
C ILE A 329 12.78 -8.06 16.32
N SER A 330 12.92 -6.77 16.63
CA SER A 330 12.62 -5.65 15.73
C SER A 330 13.39 -4.41 16.15
N LYS A 331 13.57 -3.49 15.21
CA LYS A 331 14.33 -2.26 15.43
C LYS A 331 13.41 -1.05 15.48
N ALA A 332 13.14 -0.56 16.69
CA ALA A 332 12.32 0.62 16.91
C ALA A 332 13.00 1.91 16.43
N SER A 333 12.25 2.74 15.73
CA SER A 333 12.56 4.15 15.47
C SER A 333 11.33 4.90 14.98
N LYS A 334 11.21 6.16 15.35
CA LYS A 334 10.06 7.03 15.03
C LYS A 334 10.02 7.52 13.57
N ILE A 335 11.16 7.53 12.88
CA ILE A 335 11.30 8.16 11.55
C ILE A 335 12.12 7.31 10.57
N ILE A 336 13.06 6.50 11.05
CA ILE A 336 14.02 5.79 10.20
C ILE A 336 13.98 4.29 10.54
N ASN A 337 13.73 3.38 9.61
CA ASN A 337 13.46 1.93 9.79
C ASN A 337 11.96 1.56 9.76
N LEU A 338 11.20 2.05 8.77
CA LEU A 338 9.80 1.68 8.52
C LEU A 338 9.60 0.16 8.28
N SER A 339 10.64 -0.54 7.83
CA SER A 339 10.70 -2.01 7.79
C SER A 339 11.52 -2.53 8.97
N GLU A 340 11.00 -2.37 10.18
CA GLU A 340 11.65 -2.68 11.46
C GLU A 340 12.07 -4.15 11.59
N ASP A 341 11.28 -5.05 11.00
CA ASP A 341 11.40 -6.50 11.18
C ASP A 341 12.68 -7.05 10.52
N ILE A 342 13.02 -6.57 9.32
CA ILE A 342 14.16 -7.07 8.55
C ILE A 342 15.51 -6.81 9.24
N PHE A 343 15.58 -5.77 10.07
CA PHE A 343 16.78 -5.45 10.84
C PHE A 343 17.10 -6.52 11.87
N ALA A 344 16.12 -7.29 12.36
CA ALA A 344 16.37 -8.45 13.21
C ALA A 344 17.12 -9.54 12.44
N GLY A 345 16.75 -9.79 11.17
CA GLY A 345 17.47 -10.70 10.28
C GLY A 345 18.88 -10.22 9.94
N PHE A 346 19.05 -8.90 9.69
CA PHE A 346 20.38 -8.31 9.47
C PHE A 346 21.28 -8.48 10.70
N ASN A 347 20.75 -8.18 11.88
CA ASN A 347 21.47 -8.29 13.13
C ASN A 347 21.83 -9.75 13.46
N SER A 348 20.89 -10.69 13.29
CA SER A 348 21.16 -12.13 13.41
C SER A 348 22.35 -12.55 12.55
N THR A 349 22.34 -12.17 11.27
CA THR A 349 23.40 -12.49 10.32
C THR A 349 24.73 -11.84 10.71
N LEU A 350 24.72 -10.57 11.12
CA LEU A 350 25.91 -9.84 11.58
C LEU A 350 26.52 -10.45 12.84
N ARG A 351 25.71 -11.11 13.68
CA ARG A 351 26.13 -11.78 14.92
C ARG A 351 26.48 -13.25 14.73
N GLY A 352 26.55 -13.73 13.49
CA GLY A 352 26.95 -15.10 13.15
C GLY A 352 25.81 -16.11 13.15
N GLY A 353 24.58 -15.67 13.43
CA GLY A 353 23.37 -16.46 13.20
C GLY A 353 23.07 -16.62 11.72
N TYR A 354 22.15 -17.52 11.41
CA TYR A 354 21.58 -17.65 10.07
C TYR A 354 20.11 -18.03 10.17
N VAL A 355 19.45 -17.94 9.02
CA VAL A 355 18.01 -18.02 8.87
C VAL A 355 17.66 -19.13 7.87
N THR A 356 16.80 -20.07 8.25
CA THR A 356 16.32 -21.16 7.37
C THR A 356 14.89 -20.92 6.89
N HIS A 357 14.39 -21.77 5.99
CA HIS A 357 13.01 -21.73 5.52
C HIS A 357 12.41 -23.14 5.47
N HIS A 358 11.17 -23.29 5.92
CA HIS A 358 10.45 -24.56 6.07
C HIS A 358 8.99 -24.39 5.65
N GLU A 359 8.48 -25.32 4.84
CA GLU A 359 7.15 -25.20 4.21
C GLU A 359 6.18 -26.34 4.57
N TYR A 360 6.57 -27.28 5.42
CA TYR A 360 5.65 -28.33 5.88
C TYR A 360 4.65 -27.84 6.93
N ILE A 361 4.87 -26.63 7.48
CA ILE A 361 3.87 -25.85 8.23
C ILE A 361 3.58 -24.56 7.47
N GLN A 362 2.35 -24.07 7.58
CA GLN A 362 1.96 -22.77 7.05
C GLN A 362 1.01 -22.03 7.99
N VAL A 363 1.07 -20.70 7.95
CA VAL A 363 0.17 -19.83 8.73
C VAL A 363 -0.66 -19.00 7.76
N GLY A 364 -1.98 -18.95 7.98
CA GLY A 364 -2.89 -18.15 7.17
C GLY A 364 -2.63 -16.66 7.34
N LYS A 365 -2.69 -15.89 6.26
CA LYS A 365 -2.54 -14.42 6.26
C LYS A 365 -3.67 -13.78 5.47
N GLY A 366 -4.39 -12.86 6.11
CA GLY A 366 -5.33 -11.97 5.43
C GLY A 366 -4.55 -10.85 4.76
N ARG A 367 -4.80 -10.61 3.46
CA ARG A 367 -4.21 -9.50 2.72
C ARG A 367 -5.26 -8.50 2.28
N ASP A 368 -4.82 -7.25 2.19
CA ASP A 368 -5.56 -6.17 1.57
C ASP A 368 -5.72 -6.44 0.08
N VAL A 369 -6.86 -6.00 -0.47
CA VAL A 369 -7.40 -6.58 -1.70
C VAL A 369 -8.01 -5.54 -2.64
N GLY A 370 -8.09 -4.27 -2.20
CA GLY A 370 -8.35 -3.11 -3.04
C GLY A 370 -7.08 -2.41 -3.52
N MET A 371 -7.15 -1.76 -4.69
CA MET A 371 -6.02 -1.09 -5.34
C MET A 371 -5.28 -0.09 -4.44
N ASN A 372 -6.03 0.72 -3.68
CA ASN A 372 -5.47 1.75 -2.79
C ASN A 372 -4.72 1.15 -1.60
N GLN A 373 -5.26 0.07 -1.04
CA GLN A 373 -4.62 -0.61 0.09
C GLN A 373 -3.33 -1.31 -0.36
N ILE A 374 -3.39 -2.00 -1.50
CA ILE A 374 -2.23 -2.66 -2.12
C ILE A 374 -1.13 -1.65 -2.44
N SER A 375 -1.49 -0.52 -3.07
CA SER A 375 -0.51 0.52 -3.42
C SER A 375 0.11 1.18 -2.17
N ALA A 376 -0.66 1.36 -1.09
CA ALA A 376 -0.13 1.87 0.16
C ALA A 376 0.81 0.87 0.86
N PHE A 377 0.50 -0.43 0.80
CA PHE A 377 1.43 -1.48 1.26
C PHE A 377 2.74 -1.45 0.46
N GLU A 378 2.67 -1.40 -0.86
CA GLU A 378 3.86 -1.32 -1.73
C GLU A 378 4.69 -0.05 -1.49
N ALA A 379 4.02 1.08 -1.27
CA ALA A 379 4.68 2.33 -0.87
C ALA A 379 5.44 2.17 0.45
N LYS A 380 4.85 1.48 1.45
CA LYS A 380 5.51 1.18 2.73
C LYS A 380 6.79 0.36 2.50
N VAL A 381 6.71 -0.72 1.72
CA VAL A 381 7.86 -1.60 1.48
C VAL A 381 8.95 -0.88 0.68
N ALA A 382 8.58 -0.07 -0.32
CA ALA A 382 9.53 0.71 -1.12
C ALA A 382 10.24 1.79 -0.29
N ASN A 383 9.51 2.51 0.56
CA ASN A 383 10.09 3.46 1.51
C ASN A 383 11.07 2.76 2.46
N GLY A 384 10.64 1.66 3.08
CA GLY A 384 11.48 0.88 3.99
C GLY A 384 12.76 0.37 3.34
N ASN A 385 12.73 -0.03 2.07
CA ASN A 385 13.93 -0.42 1.31
C ASN A 385 14.85 0.78 0.99
N GLY A 386 14.28 1.96 0.73
CA GLY A 386 15.05 3.20 0.60
C GLY A 386 15.84 3.50 1.88
N GLU A 387 15.21 3.34 3.05
CA GLU A 387 15.87 3.52 4.35
C GLU A 387 16.90 2.43 4.65
N GLN A 388 16.61 1.18 4.30
CA GLN A 388 17.58 0.07 4.42
C GLN A 388 18.85 0.38 3.61
N THR A 389 18.71 0.90 2.40
CA THR A 389 19.85 1.28 1.53
C THR A 389 20.76 2.32 2.20
N LEU A 390 20.18 3.24 2.96
CA LEU A 390 20.91 4.27 3.71
C LEU A 390 21.37 3.81 5.10
N SER A 391 21.05 2.57 5.50
CA SER A 391 21.28 2.08 6.86
C SER A 391 22.71 1.63 7.10
N ARG A 392 23.18 1.80 8.35
CA ARG A 392 24.46 1.26 8.81
C ARG A 392 24.50 -0.26 8.79
N ASP A 393 23.36 -0.92 8.92
CA ASP A 393 23.25 -2.38 8.97
C ASP A 393 23.57 -2.98 7.60
N VAL A 394 23.02 -2.42 6.52
CA VAL A 394 23.37 -2.80 5.14
C VAL A 394 24.84 -2.53 4.84
N TYR A 395 25.39 -1.37 5.26
CA TYR A 395 26.82 -1.10 5.11
C TYR A 395 27.71 -2.13 5.84
N ARG A 396 27.31 -2.60 7.03
CA ARG A 396 28.03 -3.63 7.77
C ARG A 396 27.91 -5.01 7.14
N LEU A 397 26.74 -5.35 6.60
CA LEU A 397 26.53 -6.60 5.86
C LEU A 397 27.40 -6.63 4.61
N GLY A 398 27.42 -5.55 3.83
CA GLY A 398 28.24 -5.44 2.62
C GLY A 398 29.74 -5.62 2.89
N ARG A 399 30.25 -5.20 4.06
CA ARG A 399 31.65 -5.44 4.45
C ARG A 399 31.96 -6.87 4.91
N ARG A 400 30.94 -7.70 5.19
CA ARG A 400 31.09 -9.06 5.72
C ARG A 400 30.65 -10.15 4.75
N PHE A 401 29.84 -9.81 3.76
CA PHE A 401 29.47 -10.74 2.71
C PHE A 401 30.62 -10.97 1.74
N ASP A 402 30.78 -12.23 1.35
CA ASP A 402 31.58 -12.56 0.17
C ASP A 402 30.90 -12.03 -1.11
N PHE A 403 31.62 -12.07 -2.22
CA PHE A 403 31.15 -11.55 -3.50
C PHE A 403 29.77 -12.12 -3.91
N TYR A 404 29.56 -13.43 -3.77
CA TYR A 404 28.32 -14.09 -4.20
C TYR A 404 27.14 -13.73 -3.30
N ARG A 405 27.34 -13.71 -1.97
CA ARG A 405 26.31 -13.27 -1.03
C ARG A 405 26.01 -11.79 -1.18
N MET A 406 26.99 -10.96 -1.49
CA MET A 406 26.78 -9.53 -1.75
C MET A 406 25.99 -9.32 -3.03
N LEU A 407 26.30 -10.05 -4.10
CA LEU A 407 25.55 -10.03 -5.35
C LEU A 407 24.10 -10.50 -5.13
N SER A 408 23.94 -11.60 -4.40
CA SER A 408 22.63 -12.15 -4.04
C SER A 408 21.82 -11.12 -3.24
N PHE A 409 22.42 -10.54 -2.20
CA PHE A 409 21.80 -9.51 -1.37
C PHE A 409 21.37 -8.31 -2.21
N TYR A 410 22.23 -7.84 -3.13
CA TYR A 410 21.89 -6.74 -4.02
C TYR A 410 20.63 -7.06 -4.83
N PHE A 411 20.61 -8.16 -5.59
CA PHE A 411 19.48 -8.45 -6.46
C PHE A 411 18.18 -8.80 -5.74
N THR A 412 18.24 -9.29 -4.50
CA THR A 412 17.06 -9.75 -3.78
C THR A 412 16.49 -8.76 -2.76
N THR A 413 17.26 -7.72 -2.40
CA THR A 413 16.84 -6.69 -1.44
C THR A 413 16.89 -5.29 -2.08
N VAL A 414 17.87 -4.47 -1.70
CA VAL A 414 17.99 -3.06 -2.08
C VAL A 414 18.15 -2.85 -3.59
N GLY A 415 18.85 -3.74 -4.28
CA GLY A 415 19.12 -3.63 -5.71
C GLY A 415 17.88 -3.89 -6.57
N PHE A 416 16.89 -4.64 -6.10
CA PHE A 416 15.61 -4.80 -6.81
C PHE A 416 14.87 -3.46 -6.94
N TYR A 417 14.78 -2.70 -5.86
CA TYR A 417 14.13 -1.38 -5.85
C TYR A 417 14.97 -0.33 -6.57
N PHE A 418 16.30 -0.38 -6.43
CA PHE A 418 17.21 0.45 -7.21
C PHE A 418 17.06 0.21 -8.71
N SER A 419 17.08 -1.05 -9.15
CA SER A 419 16.90 -1.42 -10.56
C SER A 419 15.53 -0.97 -11.08
N SER A 420 14.47 -1.13 -10.28
CA SER A 420 13.13 -0.62 -10.61
C SER A 420 13.12 0.89 -10.86
N MET A 421 13.82 1.65 -10.00
CA MET A 421 13.97 3.10 -10.17
C MET A 421 14.78 3.42 -11.43
N VAL A 422 15.89 2.72 -11.68
CA VAL A 422 16.72 2.90 -12.88
C VAL A 422 15.92 2.63 -14.15
N THR A 423 15.11 1.57 -14.20
CA THR A 423 14.23 1.27 -15.34
C THR A 423 13.30 2.45 -15.67
N VAL A 424 12.67 3.05 -14.65
CA VAL A 424 11.83 4.24 -14.85
C VAL A 424 12.65 5.45 -15.31
N LEU A 425 13.83 5.67 -14.73
CA LEU A 425 14.72 6.78 -15.14
C LEU A 425 15.20 6.63 -16.58
N ILE A 426 15.46 5.41 -17.05
CA ILE A 426 15.85 5.15 -18.45
C ILE A 426 14.75 5.58 -19.41
N VAL A 427 13.47 5.34 -19.10
CA VAL A 427 12.34 5.81 -19.92
C VAL A 427 12.36 7.34 -20.06
N TYR A 428 12.60 8.05 -18.95
CA TYR A 428 12.74 9.51 -18.98
C TYR A 428 13.94 9.96 -19.81
N VAL A 429 15.12 9.40 -19.57
CA VAL A 429 16.34 9.73 -20.31
C VAL A 429 16.16 9.47 -21.80
N PHE A 430 15.51 8.36 -22.15
CA PHE A 430 15.21 8.01 -23.53
C PHE A 430 14.29 9.03 -24.19
N LEU A 431 13.15 9.36 -23.58
CA LEU A 431 12.18 10.28 -24.18
C LEU A 431 12.68 11.73 -24.24
N TYR A 432 13.39 12.20 -23.21
CA TYR A 432 14.03 13.52 -23.24
C TYR A 432 15.20 13.56 -24.23
N GLY A 433 15.99 12.48 -24.33
CA GLY A 433 17.04 12.35 -25.34
C GLY A 433 16.47 12.39 -26.75
N ARG A 434 15.36 11.69 -27.00
CA ARG A 434 14.61 11.76 -28.26
C ARG A 434 14.10 13.16 -28.55
N LEU A 435 13.43 13.80 -27.58
CA LEU A 435 12.99 15.20 -27.73
C LEU A 435 14.15 16.11 -28.13
N TYR A 436 15.32 15.97 -27.49
CA TYR A 436 16.50 16.76 -27.83
C TYR A 436 16.97 16.49 -29.28
N MET A 437 17.03 15.24 -29.71
CA MET A 437 17.44 14.90 -31.09
C MET A 437 16.48 15.44 -32.13
N VAL A 438 15.17 15.33 -31.88
CA VAL A 438 14.11 15.87 -32.74
C VAL A 438 14.24 17.39 -32.85
N MET A 439 14.31 18.08 -31.71
CA MET A 439 14.28 19.55 -31.65
C MET A 439 15.58 20.21 -32.09
N SER A 440 16.71 19.49 -32.07
CA SER A 440 17.99 20.01 -32.58
C SER A 440 18.14 19.82 -34.09
N GLY A 441 17.29 19.03 -34.73
CA GLY A 441 17.46 18.61 -36.13
C GLY A 441 18.47 17.48 -36.31
N LEU A 442 19.12 17.02 -35.23
CA LEU A 442 20.10 15.94 -35.26
C LEU A 442 19.49 14.62 -35.75
N GLU A 443 18.22 14.36 -35.40
CA GLU A 443 17.52 13.15 -35.87
C GLU A 443 17.39 13.13 -37.40
N GLN A 444 17.09 14.29 -38.02
CA GLN A 444 17.01 14.42 -39.47
C GLN A 444 18.38 14.19 -40.13
N GLU A 445 19.45 14.80 -39.60
CA GLU A 445 20.81 14.59 -40.11
C GLU A 445 21.27 13.12 -39.99
N ILE A 446 20.88 12.41 -38.92
CA ILE A 446 21.18 10.99 -38.73
C ILE A 446 20.48 10.11 -39.78
N ILE A 447 19.23 10.42 -40.14
CA ILE A 447 18.46 9.67 -41.15
C ILE A 447 19.04 9.89 -42.54
N GLU A 448 19.44 11.12 -42.86
CA GLU A 448 20.02 11.46 -44.15
C GLU A 448 21.41 10.81 -44.34
N ASN A 449 22.07 10.40 -43.25
CA ASN A 449 23.40 9.79 -43.28
C ASN A 449 23.37 8.25 -43.26
N ALA A 450 23.48 7.63 -44.44
CA ALA A 450 23.33 6.18 -44.67
C ALA A 450 24.32 5.27 -43.88
N THR A 451 25.37 5.81 -43.28
CA THR A 451 26.37 5.05 -42.50
C THR A 451 25.94 4.75 -41.07
N ILE A 452 24.98 5.50 -40.51
CA ILE A 452 24.49 5.36 -39.11
C ILE A 452 23.23 4.47 -39.04
N HIS A 453 22.69 4.08 -40.19
CA HIS A 453 21.36 3.47 -40.37
C HIS A 453 21.14 2.08 -39.72
N GLN A 454 22.11 1.48 -39.03
CA GLN A 454 21.96 0.12 -38.51
C GLN A 454 22.75 -0.17 -37.22
N SER A 455 22.57 0.63 -36.16
CA SER A 455 22.95 0.12 -34.82
C SER A 455 21.89 -0.86 -34.30
N LYS A 456 21.90 -2.08 -34.84
CA LYS A 456 21.04 -3.18 -34.39
C LYS A 456 21.20 -3.43 -32.88
N ALA A 457 22.41 -3.25 -32.35
CA ALA A 457 22.72 -3.36 -30.94
C ALA A 457 21.97 -2.34 -30.06
N LEU A 458 21.78 -1.09 -30.53
CA LEU A 458 21.03 -0.08 -29.80
C LEU A 458 19.52 -0.41 -29.80
N GLU A 459 18.97 -0.85 -30.93
CA GLU A 459 17.57 -1.28 -31.02
C GLU A 459 17.28 -2.50 -30.11
N GLU A 460 18.15 -3.50 -30.09
CA GLU A 460 18.02 -4.70 -29.24
C GLU A 460 18.14 -4.37 -27.75
N ALA A 461 19.04 -3.46 -27.37
CA ALA A 461 19.15 -2.98 -25.98
C ALA A 461 17.89 -2.25 -25.50
N LEU A 462 17.27 -1.45 -26.38
CA LEU A 462 16.02 -0.73 -26.09
C LEU A 462 14.81 -1.68 -26.01
N ALA A 463 14.73 -2.69 -26.87
CA ALA A 463 13.66 -3.69 -26.83
C ALA A 463 13.64 -4.46 -25.49
N THR A 464 14.83 -4.77 -24.95
CA THR A 464 14.97 -5.44 -23.64
C THR A 464 14.34 -4.60 -22.52
N GLN A 465 14.53 -3.28 -22.54
CA GLN A 465 13.95 -2.35 -21.57
C GLN A 465 12.42 -2.31 -21.63
N SER A 466 11.83 -2.37 -22.83
CA SER A 466 10.38 -2.44 -23.02
C SER A 466 9.76 -3.72 -22.45
N VAL A 467 10.45 -4.86 -22.52
CA VAL A 467 9.97 -6.12 -21.92
C VAL A 467 9.93 -6.03 -20.38
N PHE A 468 10.95 -5.44 -19.76
CA PHE A 468 10.95 -5.18 -18.31
C PHE A 468 9.86 -4.18 -17.91
N GLN A 469 9.64 -3.14 -18.73
CA GLN A 469 8.64 -2.10 -18.50
C GLN A 469 7.20 -2.63 -18.53
N LEU A 470 6.88 -3.60 -19.39
CA LEU A 470 5.56 -4.23 -19.45
C LEU A 470 5.27 -5.16 -18.25
N GLY A 471 6.22 -5.34 -17.33
CA GLY A 471 6.06 -6.20 -16.16
C GLY A 471 6.05 -7.71 -16.47
N LEU A 472 6.25 -8.11 -17.74
CA LEU A 472 6.20 -9.50 -18.18
C LEU A 472 7.22 -10.39 -17.45
N LEU A 473 8.43 -9.86 -17.21
CA LEU A 473 9.47 -10.57 -16.46
C LEU A 473 9.20 -10.68 -14.97
N LEU A 474 8.45 -9.74 -14.38
CA LEU A 474 8.03 -9.82 -12.98
C LEU A 474 7.00 -10.94 -12.76
N VAL A 475 6.34 -11.39 -13.83
CA VAL A 475 5.34 -12.46 -13.79
C VAL A 475 5.97 -13.85 -13.91
N LEU A 476 7.19 -13.96 -14.44
CA LEU A 476 7.85 -15.24 -14.67
C LEU A 476 8.00 -16.11 -13.40
N PRO A 477 8.46 -15.59 -12.24
CA PRO A 477 8.53 -16.40 -11.02
C PRO A 477 7.18 -16.97 -10.59
N MET A 478 6.09 -16.23 -10.81
CA MET A 478 4.73 -16.69 -10.52
C MET A 478 4.31 -17.83 -11.45
N VAL A 479 4.58 -17.70 -12.76
CA VAL A 479 4.27 -18.76 -13.74
C VAL A 479 5.05 -20.04 -13.42
N MET A 480 6.32 -19.90 -13.03
CA MET A 480 7.13 -21.03 -12.61
C MET A 480 6.58 -21.69 -11.34
N GLU A 481 6.17 -20.91 -10.34
CA GLU A 481 5.58 -21.43 -9.12
C GLU A 481 4.27 -22.19 -9.38
N ILE A 482 3.35 -21.59 -10.15
CA ILE A 482 2.09 -22.25 -10.54
C ILE A 482 2.38 -23.51 -11.37
N GLY A 483 3.41 -23.46 -12.23
CA GLY A 483 3.84 -24.60 -13.03
C GLY A 483 4.34 -25.76 -12.19
N LEU A 484 5.06 -25.48 -11.11
CA LEU A 484 5.57 -26.48 -10.18
C LEU A 484 4.49 -27.02 -9.23
N GLU A 485 3.56 -26.19 -8.74
CA GLU A 485 2.51 -26.61 -7.81
C GLU A 485 1.30 -27.27 -8.51
N LYS A 486 0.89 -26.77 -9.69
CA LYS A 486 -0.38 -27.15 -10.35
C LYS A 486 -0.20 -27.67 -11.78
N GLY A 487 1.04 -27.74 -12.27
CA GLY A 487 1.39 -28.18 -13.62
C GLY A 487 1.42 -27.04 -14.65
N PHE A 488 2.33 -27.16 -15.63
CA PHE A 488 2.60 -26.12 -16.63
C PHE A 488 1.42 -25.79 -17.55
N ARG A 489 0.52 -26.74 -17.82
CA ARG A 489 -0.70 -26.48 -18.60
C ARG A 489 -1.64 -25.51 -17.88
N THR A 490 -1.84 -25.75 -16.58
CA THR A 490 -2.64 -24.88 -15.71
C THR A 490 -1.97 -23.51 -15.61
N ALA A 491 -0.64 -23.48 -15.42
CA ALA A 491 0.12 -22.24 -15.36
C ALA A 491 -0.01 -21.37 -16.62
N LEU A 492 0.00 -21.98 -17.81
CA LEU A 492 -0.21 -21.25 -19.06
C LEU A 492 -1.65 -20.70 -19.16
N GLY A 493 -2.65 -21.50 -18.79
CA GLY A 493 -4.05 -21.06 -18.75
C GLY A 493 -4.26 -19.90 -17.77
N ASP A 494 -3.75 -20.04 -16.54
CA ASP A 494 -3.80 -19.00 -15.51
C ASP A 494 -3.08 -17.73 -15.97
N PHE A 495 -1.91 -17.85 -16.60
CA PHE A 495 -1.19 -16.70 -17.15
C PHE A 495 -2.02 -15.95 -18.19
N ILE A 496 -2.66 -16.65 -19.13
CA ILE A 496 -3.54 -16.04 -20.14
C ILE A 496 -4.71 -15.31 -19.45
N ILE A 497 -5.34 -15.96 -18.47
CA ILE A 497 -6.45 -15.36 -17.70
C ILE A 497 -5.98 -14.10 -16.94
N MET A 498 -4.79 -14.12 -16.33
CA MET A 498 -4.19 -12.95 -15.68
C MET A 498 -4.03 -11.79 -16.66
N GLN A 499 -3.53 -12.04 -17.88
CA GLN A 499 -3.36 -10.99 -18.88
C GLN A 499 -4.70 -10.43 -19.35
N LEU A 500 -5.71 -11.28 -19.57
CA LEU A 500 -7.07 -10.84 -19.92
C LEU A 500 -7.73 -10.01 -18.81
N GLN A 501 -7.35 -10.24 -17.55
CA GLN A 501 -7.76 -9.44 -16.39
C GLN A 501 -6.87 -8.19 -16.16
N LEU A 502 -6.03 -7.81 -17.14
CA LEU A 502 -5.15 -6.64 -17.12
C LEU A 502 -4.02 -6.69 -16.08
N ALA A 503 -3.48 -7.87 -15.77
CA ALA A 503 -2.33 -8.01 -14.86
C ALA A 503 -1.13 -7.13 -15.26
N SER A 504 -0.83 -7.01 -16.56
CA SER A 504 0.26 -6.12 -17.04
C SER A 504 0.03 -4.65 -16.69
N VAL A 505 -1.21 -4.16 -16.73
CA VAL A 505 -1.56 -2.78 -16.33
C VAL A 505 -1.30 -2.59 -14.84
N PHE A 506 -1.72 -3.57 -14.03
CA PHE A 506 -1.51 -3.57 -12.59
C PHE A 506 -0.03 -3.58 -12.20
N PHE A 507 0.78 -4.50 -12.75
CA PHE A 507 2.21 -4.58 -12.41
C PHE A 507 3.02 -3.38 -12.91
N THR A 508 2.64 -2.82 -14.07
CA THR A 508 3.23 -1.58 -14.60
C THR A 508 2.93 -0.38 -13.69
N PHE A 509 1.72 -0.32 -13.12
CA PHE A 509 1.37 0.66 -12.08
C PHE A 509 2.16 0.43 -10.78
N GLN A 510 2.27 -0.82 -10.31
CA GLN A 510 3.05 -1.19 -9.11
C GLN A 510 4.53 -0.77 -9.24
N LEU A 511 5.12 -0.88 -10.44
CA LEU A 511 6.48 -0.42 -10.73
C LEU A 511 6.64 1.09 -10.49
N GLY A 512 5.65 1.90 -10.88
CA GLY A 512 5.61 3.34 -10.63
C GLY A 512 5.59 3.69 -9.15
N THR A 513 4.77 2.98 -8.37
CA THR A 513 4.73 3.08 -6.90
C THR A 513 6.11 2.80 -6.30
N LYS A 514 6.71 1.65 -6.64
CA LYS A 514 8.03 1.24 -6.12
C LYS A 514 9.11 2.28 -6.43
N ALA A 515 9.20 2.73 -7.69
CA ALA A 515 10.18 3.72 -8.11
C ALA A 515 9.99 5.09 -7.44
N HIS A 516 8.74 5.57 -7.30
CA HIS A 516 8.46 6.87 -6.68
C HIS A 516 8.87 6.91 -5.21
N TYR A 517 8.37 5.97 -4.40
CA TYR A 517 8.56 5.98 -2.96
C TYR A 517 10.00 5.64 -2.56
N TYR A 518 10.64 4.70 -3.27
CA TYR A 518 12.06 4.41 -3.10
C TYR A 518 12.94 5.63 -3.43
N GLY A 519 12.76 6.25 -4.60
CA GLY A 519 13.55 7.42 -5.01
C GLY A 519 13.34 8.64 -4.11
N ARG A 520 12.10 8.91 -3.68
CA ARG A 520 11.79 9.98 -2.72
C ARG A 520 12.50 9.78 -1.40
N THR A 521 12.54 8.56 -0.89
CA THR A 521 13.22 8.23 0.36
C THR A 521 14.73 8.42 0.26
N ILE A 522 15.35 8.04 -0.87
CA ILE A 522 16.79 8.27 -1.08
C ILE A 522 17.14 9.77 -1.13
N LEU A 523 16.31 10.57 -1.81
CA LEU A 523 16.59 12.00 -2.01
C LEU A 523 16.32 12.85 -0.77
N HIS A 524 15.21 12.57 -0.07
CA HIS A 524 14.69 13.44 0.98
C HIS A 524 14.64 12.79 2.36
N GLY A 525 14.67 11.46 2.44
CA GLY A 525 14.41 10.73 3.68
C GLY A 525 13.00 10.97 4.23
N GLY A 526 12.81 10.65 5.51
CA GLY A 526 11.61 10.99 6.27
C GLY A 526 10.34 10.30 5.78
N SER A 527 10.42 8.99 5.49
CA SER A 527 9.23 8.24 5.12
C SER A 527 8.26 8.22 6.32
N LYS A 528 6.99 8.56 6.06
CA LYS A 528 5.94 8.48 7.09
C LYS A 528 5.11 7.24 6.82
N TYR A 529 4.83 6.47 7.87
CA TYR A 529 3.82 5.44 7.81
C TYR A 529 2.47 6.06 7.46
N ARG A 530 1.87 5.61 6.35
CA ARG A 530 0.46 5.84 6.03
C ARG A 530 -0.28 4.56 6.36
N ALA A 531 -1.21 4.61 7.30
CA ALA A 531 -1.98 3.44 7.71
C ALA A 531 -2.77 2.89 6.51
N THR A 532 -2.63 1.60 6.24
CA THR A 532 -3.53 0.90 5.32
C THR A 532 -4.84 0.65 6.06
N GLY A 533 -5.94 1.17 5.53
CA GLY A 533 -7.26 0.77 6.02
C GLY A 533 -7.49 -0.71 5.71
N ARG A 534 -8.09 -1.49 6.62
CA ARG A 534 -8.34 -2.94 6.46
C ARG A 534 -9.82 -3.26 6.20
N GLY A 535 -10.44 -2.51 5.27
CA GLY A 535 -11.84 -2.69 4.89
C GLY A 535 -12.06 -3.79 3.85
N PHE A 536 -13.33 -4.16 3.64
CA PHE A 536 -13.74 -5.10 2.59
C PHE A 536 -13.62 -4.47 1.18
N VAL A 537 -13.36 -5.31 0.16
CA VAL A 537 -12.89 -4.93 -1.20
C VAL A 537 -13.92 -4.21 -2.06
N VAL A 538 -15.20 -4.47 -1.81
CA VAL A 538 -16.24 -4.28 -2.83
C VAL A 538 -16.72 -2.83 -2.90
N PHE A 539 -15.97 -1.90 -2.31
CA PHE A 539 -16.39 -0.51 -2.20
C PHE A 539 -15.69 0.38 -3.22
N HIS A 540 -16.50 1.21 -3.85
CA HIS A 540 -16.06 2.27 -4.73
C HIS A 540 -15.20 3.29 -3.97
N ALA A 541 -14.00 3.55 -4.46
CA ALA A 541 -13.14 4.62 -3.98
C ALA A 541 -13.42 5.91 -4.76
N ARG A 542 -13.70 7.02 -4.06
CA ARG A 542 -14.03 8.28 -4.70
C ARG A 542 -12.88 8.81 -5.55
N PHE A 543 -13.18 9.51 -6.63
CA PHE A 543 -12.18 10.15 -7.49
C PHE A 543 -11.19 11.02 -6.70
N ALA A 544 -11.67 11.80 -5.72
CA ALA A 544 -10.82 12.65 -4.89
C ALA A 544 -9.81 11.84 -4.05
N ASP A 545 -10.18 10.64 -3.57
CA ASP A 545 -9.27 9.75 -2.83
C ASP A 545 -8.16 9.21 -3.74
N ASN A 546 -8.55 8.68 -4.91
CA ASN A 546 -7.59 8.20 -5.92
C ASN A 546 -6.66 9.33 -6.38
N TYR A 547 -7.20 10.53 -6.61
CA TYR A 547 -6.41 11.69 -6.98
C TYR A 547 -5.37 12.07 -5.93
N ARG A 548 -5.78 12.16 -4.66
CA ARG A 548 -4.86 12.49 -3.56
C ARG A 548 -3.75 11.45 -3.39
N LEU A 549 -4.07 10.18 -3.57
CA LEU A 549 -3.11 9.09 -3.39
C LEU A 549 -2.10 9.00 -4.53
N TYR A 550 -2.54 9.24 -5.77
CA TYR A 550 -1.73 8.97 -6.97
C TYR A 550 -1.24 10.20 -7.73
N SER A 551 -1.66 11.41 -7.36
CA SER A 551 -1.28 12.67 -8.03
C SER A 551 0.24 12.77 -8.25
N ARG A 552 1.06 12.68 -7.19
CA ARG A 552 2.53 12.81 -7.29
C ARG A 552 3.24 11.54 -7.74
N SER A 553 2.71 10.38 -7.37
CA SER A 553 3.39 9.10 -7.62
C SER A 553 3.25 8.65 -9.08
N HIS A 554 2.08 8.90 -9.70
CA HIS A 554 1.75 8.43 -11.04
C HIS A 554 1.25 9.54 -11.95
N PHE A 555 0.22 10.30 -11.59
CA PHE A 555 -0.47 11.17 -12.55
C PHE A 555 0.41 12.28 -13.12
N VAL A 556 1.12 12.99 -12.25
CA VAL A 556 2.11 14.00 -12.64
C VAL A 556 3.14 13.42 -13.60
N LYS A 557 3.68 12.25 -13.26
CA LYS A 557 4.71 11.59 -14.05
C LYS A 557 4.18 11.07 -15.38
N GLY A 558 3.01 10.45 -15.37
CA GLY A 558 2.31 9.94 -16.55
C GLY A 558 1.94 11.07 -17.51
N LEU A 559 1.51 12.24 -17.01
CA LEU A 559 1.23 13.40 -17.83
C LEU A 559 2.50 14.02 -18.43
N GLU A 560 3.61 14.07 -17.68
CA GLU A 560 4.90 14.48 -18.23
C GLU A 560 5.33 13.58 -19.40
N LEU A 561 5.23 12.25 -19.21
CA LEU A 561 5.52 11.28 -20.26
C LEU A 561 4.53 11.36 -21.44
N LEU A 562 3.24 11.62 -21.17
CA LEU A 562 2.23 11.82 -22.21
C LEU A 562 2.59 13.00 -23.11
N ILE A 563 3.00 14.14 -22.53
CA ILE A 563 3.41 15.32 -23.30
C ILE A 563 4.63 14.99 -24.16
N LEU A 564 5.61 14.25 -23.63
CA LEU A 564 6.78 13.81 -24.40
C LEU A 564 6.39 12.92 -25.59
N LEU A 565 5.48 11.96 -25.37
CA LEU A 565 5.01 11.07 -26.45
C LEU A 565 4.22 11.82 -27.52
N VAL A 566 3.37 12.77 -27.13
CA VAL A 566 2.65 13.63 -28.08
C VAL A 566 3.64 14.47 -28.90
N LEU A 567 4.64 15.08 -28.26
CA LEU A 567 5.66 15.85 -28.97
C LEU A 567 6.48 14.98 -29.92
N TYR A 568 6.82 13.77 -29.51
CA TYR A 568 7.52 12.84 -30.35
C TYR A 568 6.68 12.42 -31.57
N GLU A 569 5.38 12.19 -31.42
CA GLU A 569 4.49 11.88 -32.55
C GLU A 569 4.30 13.07 -33.49
N VAL A 570 4.28 14.30 -32.98
CA VAL A 570 4.05 15.52 -33.78
C VAL A 570 5.31 15.98 -34.51
N TYR A 571 6.46 16.05 -33.82
CA TYR A 571 7.70 16.60 -34.38
C TYR A 571 8.71 15.55 -34.81
N GLY A 572 8.60 14.32 -34.29
CA GLY A 572 9.53 13.25 -34.62
C GLY A 572 9.42 12.85 -36.08
N GLN A 573 10.56 12.83 -36.77
CA GLN A 573 10.69 12.19 -38.06
C GLN A 573 11.68 11.06 -37.87
N SER A 574 11.23 9.82 -37.63
CA SER A 574 12.15 8.68 -37.62
C SER A 574 11.49 7.29 -37.67
N TYR A 575 12.11 6.41 -38.47
CA TYR A 575 12.14 4.94 -38.40
C TYR A 575 10.82 4.18 -38.21
N ARG A 576 9.72 4.61 -38.85
CA ARG A 576 8.44 3.88 -38.84
C ARG A 576 8.49 2.46 -39.47
N SER A 577 9.63 2.01 -40.02
CA SER A 577 9.74 0.74 -40.76
C SER A 577 10.18 -0.47 -39.93
N SER A 578 10.64 -0.31 -38.68
CA SER A 578 11.08 -1.45 -37.84
C SER A 578 9.96 -1.91 -36.88
N SER A 579 9.72 -3.22 -36.83
CA SER A 579 8.76 -3.82 -35.87
C SER A 579 9.15 -3.55 -34.41
N LEU A 580 10.43 -3.38 -34.12
CA LEU A 580 10.94 -3.04 -32.79
C LEU A 580 10.56 -1.63 -32.36
N TYR A 581 10.56 -0.66 -33.28
CA TYR A 581 10.13 0.70 -33.01
C TYR A 581 8.66 0.75 -32.58
N MET A 582 7.79 0.05 -33.30
CA MET A 582 6.38 -0.06 -32.95
C MET A 582 6.19 -0.69 -31.57
N PHE A 583 6.96 -1.73 -31.24
CA PHE A 583 6.92 -2.36 -29.92
C PHE A 583 7.31 -1.38 -28.80
N ILE A 584 8.40 -0.63 -28.98
CA ILE A 584 8.87 0.36 -28.00
C ILE A 584 7.83 1.46 -27.79
N THR A 585 7.32 2.06 -28.87
CA THR A 585 6.32 3.13 -28.80
C THR A 585 5.04 2.65 -28.13
N VAL A 586 4.50 1.49 -28.52
CA VAL A 586 3.32 0.90 -27.87
C VAL A 586 3.57 0.63 -26.38
N SER A 587 4.77 0.15 -26.00
CA SER A 587 5.11 -0.09 -24.59
C SER A 587 5.12 1.19 -23.75
N MET A 588 5.53 2.33 -24.33
CA MET A 588 5.54 3.64 -23.66
C MET A 588 4.13 4.21 -23.51
N TRP A 589 3.31 4.14 -24.55
CA TRP A 589 1.88 4.49 -24.46
C TRP A 589 1.16 3.62 -23.43
N PHE A 590 1.47 2.32 -23.39
CA PHE A 590 0.93 1.39 -22.40
C PHE A 590 1.33 1.76 -20.97
N LEU A 591 2.59 2.13 -20.72
CA LEU A 591 3.05 2.62 -19.42
C LEU A 591 2.28 3.86 -18.99
N VAL A 592 2.15 4.86 -19.87
CA VAL A 592 1.43 6.10 -19.60
C VAL A 592 -0.05 5.82 -19.31
N GLY A 593 -0.72 5.03 -20.15
CA GLY A 593 -2.11 4.63 -19.94
C GLY A 593 -2.32 3.91 -18.61
N SER A 594 -1.39 2.99 -18.27
CA SER A 594 -1.43 2.27 -17.00
C SER A 594 -1.30 3.20 -15.81
N TRP A 595 -0.35 4.15 -15.82
CA TRP A 595 -0.15 5.09 -14.72
C TRP A 595 -1.29 6.09 -14.54
N LEU A 596 -1.95 6.52 -15.63
CA LEU A 596 -3.04 7.47 -15.58
C LEU A 596 -4.38 6.81 -15.20
N PHE A 597 -4.66 5.60 -15.67
CA PHE A 597 -6.01 5.03 -15.61
C PHE A 597 -6.18 3.75 -14.78
N ALA A 598 -5.11 3.05 -14.38
CA ALA A 598 -5.25 1.84 -13.56
C ALA A 598 -6.07 2.05 -12.27
N PRO A 599 -5.94 3.16 -11.51
CA PRO A 599 -6.74 3.39 -10.32
C PRO A 599 -8.25 3.44 -10.58
N PHE A 600 -8.68 3.84 -11.78
CA PHE A 600 -10.09 3.92 -12.16
C PHE A 600 -10.59 2.61 -12.76
N VAL A 601 -9.77 1.96 -13.59
CA VAL A 601 -10.07 0.64 -14.18
C VAL A 601 -10.23 -0.43 -13.11
N PHE A 602 -9.43 -0.38 -12.05
CA PHE A 602 -9.52 -1.34 -10.95
C PHE A 602 -10.40 -0.86 -9.77
N ASN A 603 -11.18 0.20 -9.97
CA ASN A 603 -12.11 0.71 -8.96
C ASN A 603 -13.50 0.08 -9.16
N PRO A 604 -14.06 -0.65 -8.17
CA PRO A 604 -15.44 -1.12 -8.25
C PRO A 604 -16.40 0.03 -8.56
N SER A 605 -17.34 -0.18 -9.49
CA SER A 605 -18.29 0.84 -9.95
C SER A 605 -17.64 2.15 -10.44
N GLY A 606 -16.37 2.11 -10.86
CA GLY A 606 -15.61 3.29 -11.29
C GLY A 606 -16.12 3.94 -12.56
N PHE A 607 -16.91 3.21 -13.36
CA PHE A 607 -17.59 3.70 -14.57
C PHE A 607 -19.12 3.69 -14.43
N ASP A 608 -19.66 3.68 -13.20
CA ASP A 608 -21.08 3.94 -13.00
C ASP A 608 -21.37 5.45 -13.14
N TRP A 609 -22.39 5.81 -13.92
CA TRP A 609 -22.71 7.21 -14.20
C TRP A 609 -23.07 7.99 -12.94
N GLN A 610 -23.90 7.41 -12.06
CA GLN A 610 -24.36 8.10 -10.86
C GLN A 610 -23.17 8.36 -9.91
N LYS A 611 -22.33 7.34 -9.68
CA LYS A 611 -21.11 7.49 -8.88
C LYS A 611 -20.15 8.51 -9.47
N THR A 612 -20.01 8.52 -10.79
CA THR A 612 -19.15 9.49 -11.49
C THR A 612 -19.62 10.93 -11.28
N VAL A 613 -20.94 11.18 -11.34
CA VAL A 613 -21.51 12.50 -11.03
C VAL A 613 -21.24 12.89 -9.58
N ASP A 614 -21.45 11.97 -8.64
CA ASP A 614 -21.19 12.21 -7.21
C ASP A 614 -19.71 12.53 -6.96
N ASP A 615 -18.80 11.78 -7.58
CA ASP A 615 -17.34 11.98 -7.56
C ASP A 615 -16.93 13.35 -8.08
N TRP A 616 -17.55 13.82 -9.18
CA TRP A 616 -17.31 15.17 -9.69
C TRP A 616 -17.69 16.23 -8.66
N THR A 617 -18.84 16.07 -8.00
CA THR A 617 -19.29 17.03 -7.00
C THR A 617 -18.38 17.04 -5.77
N ASP A 618 -17.95 15.87 -5.30
CA ASP A 618 -17.03 15.73 -4.16
C ASP A 618 -15.66 16.32 -4.48
N TRP A 619 -15.07 15.98 -5.63
CA TRP A 619 -13.78 16.52 -6.05
C TRP A 619 -13.81 18.04 -6.23
N LYS A 620 -14.87 18.56 -6.86
CA LYS A 620 -15.05 20.02 -7.03
C LYS A 620 -15.19 20.73 -5.70
N ARG A 621 -15.91 20.13 -4.73
CA ARG A 621 -16.03 20.65 -3.36
C ARG A 621 -14.68 20.65 -2.64
N TRP A 622 -13.93 19.56 -2.73
CA TRP A 622 -12.59 19.45 -2.14
C TRP A 622 -11.60 20.47 -2.72
N MET A 623 -11.62 20.68 -4.04
CA MET A 623 -10.81 21.70 -4.72
C MET A 623 -11.20 23.14 -4.33
N GLY A 624 -12.47 23.37 -4.04
CA GLY A 624 -13.02 24.69 -3.68
C GLY A 624 -12.84 25.08 -2.21
N ASN A 625 -12.75 24.10 -1.30
CA ASN A 625 -12.63 24.36 0.14
C ASN A 625 -11.26 24.93 0.50
N ARG A 626 -11.25 26.05 1.22
CA ARG A 626 -10.02 26.62 1.80
C ARG A 626 -9.49 25.74 2.93
N GLY A 627 -8.17 25.66 3.03
CA GLY A 627 -7.48 24.93 4.08
C GLY A 627 -7.20 25.82 5.28
N GLY A 628 -6.55 25.25 6.29
CA GLY A 628 -6.23 25.94 7.53
C GLY A 628 -5.68 24.99 8.58
N ILE A 629 -5.19 25.55 9.69
CA ILE A 629 -4.69 24.77 10.82
C ILE A 629 -5.84 23.91 11.37
N GLY A 630 -5.63 22.59 11.43
CA GLY A 630 -6.64 21.64 11.92
C GLY A 630 -7.66 21.14 10.87
N ILE A 631 -7.65 21.66 9.63
CA ILE A 631 -8.51 21.13 8.57
C ILE A 631 -7.86 19.90 7.94
N SER A 632 -8.58 18.78 7.99
CA SER A 632 -8.12 17.51 7.42
C SER A 632 -7.82 17.63 5.90
N PRO A 633 -6.71 17.03 5.42
CA PRO A 633 -6.36 16.90 4.00
C PRO A 633 -7.49 16.36 3.13
N ASN A 634 -8.34 15.50 3.71
CA ASN A 634 -9.46 14.88 3.00
C ASN A 634 -10.59 15.87 2.67
N LYS A 635 -10.65 17.00 3.36
CA LYS A 635 -11.72 18.01 3.20
C LYS A 635 -11.31 19.23 2.39
N SER A 636 -10.01 19.50 2.26
CA SER A 636 -9.49 20.66 1.53
C SER A 636 -8.24 20.33 0.72
N TRP A 637 -8.24 20.76 -0.54
CA TRP A 637 -7.08 20.72 -1.42
C TRP A 637 -5.87 21.48 -0.85
N GLU A 638 -6.08 22.62 -0.19
CA GLU A 638 -4.96 23.40 0.35
C GLU A 638 -4.24 22.67 1.48
N SER A 639 -4.99 22.03 2.39
CA SER A 639 -4.40 21.23 3.48
C SER A 639 -3.63 20.02 2.92
N TRP A 640 -4.21 19.31 1.95
CA TRP A 640 -3.51 18.20 1.27
C TRP A 640 -2.25 18.66 0.53
N TRP A 641 -2.32 19.80 -0.17
CA TRP A 641 -1.18 20.35 -0.91
C TRP A 641 -0.02 20.69 0.02
N GLU A 642 -0.31 21.20 1.21
CA GLU A 642 0.71 21.53 2.21
C GLU A 642 1.32 20.30 2.89
N GLU A 643 0.52 19.25 3.11
CA GLU A 643 0.99 17.95 3.61
C GLU A 643 1.88 17.23 2.60
N GLU A 644 1.47 17.18 1.33
CA GLU A 644 2.20 16.43 0.31
C GLU A 644 3.63 16.97 0.11
N GLN A 645 3.83 18.27 0.32
CA GLN A 645 5.12 18.97 0.24
C GLN A 645 5.92 18.97 1.55
N GLU A 646 5.48 18.26 2.58
CA GLU A 646 6.13 18.33 3.90
C GLU A 646 7.58 17.83 3.86
N HIS A 647 7.88 16.84 3.02
CA HIS A 647 9.23 16.30 2.83
C HIS A 647 10.26 17.39 2.44
N LEU A 648 9.86 18.37 1.62
CA LEU A 648 10.72 19.48 1.18
C LEU A 648 11.17 20.39 2.33
N LYS A 649 10.45 20.40 3.46
CA LYS A 649 10.84 21.17 4.64
C LYS A 649 12.14 20.66 5.25
N PHE A 650 12.35 19.34 5.20
CA PHE A 650 13.49 18.66 5.81
C PHE A 650 14.63 18.36 4.82
N THR A 651 14.42 18.65 3.53
CA THR A 651 15.43 18.47 2.49
C THR A 651 16.65 19.37 2.69
N ASN A 652 17.83 18.76 2.65
CA ASN A 652 19.12 19.44 2.69
C ASN A 652 19.37 20.32 1.46
N ILE A 653 20.33 21.25 1.53
CA ILE A 653 20.68 22.15 0.41
C ILE A 653 21.01 21.37 -0.86
N ARG A 654 21.76 20.27 -0.76
CA ARG A 654 22.08 19.40 -1.90
C ARG A 654 20.84 18.81 -2.57
N GLY A 655 19.86 18.36 -1.79
CA GLY A 655 18.59 17.84 -2.31
C GLY A 655 17.78 18.92 -3.01
N ARG A 656 17.74 20.15 -2.45
CA ARG A 656 17.06 21.29 -3.10
C ARG A 656 17.74 21.70 -4.41
N LEU A 657 19.07 21.71 -4.45
CA LEU A 657 19.81 21.96 -5.68
C LEU A 657 19.53 20.89 -6.72
N LEU A 658 19.50 19.61 -6.33
CA LEU A 658 19.19 18.51 -7.24
C LEU A 658 17.77 18.60 -7.79
N GLU A 659 16.78 18.96 -6.98
CA GLU A 659 15.41 19.24 -7.44
C GLU A 659 15.40 20.35 -8.51
N ILE A 660 16.09 21.47 -8.26
CA ILE A 660 16.18 22.57 -9.22
C ILE A 660 16.89 22.12 -10.52
N ILE A 661 17.98 21.35 -10.39
CA ILE A 661 18.72 20.79 -11.54
C ILE A 661 17.78 19.93 -12.40
N LEU A 662 17.03 19.02 -11.77
CA LEU A 662 16.09 18.17 -12.47
C LEU A 662 14.99 18.98 -13.16
N VAL A 663 14.56 20.12 -12.59
CA VAL A 663 13.52 20.97 -13.18
C VAL A 663 13.97 21.65 -14.47
N PHE A 664 15.26 21.91 -14.68
CA PHE A 664 15.73 22.57 -15.92
C PHE A 664 15.35 21.81 -17.19
N ARG A 665 15.12 20.49 -17.11
CA ARG A 665 14.63 19.70 -18.24
C ARG A 665 13.33 20.24 -18.85
N PHE A 666 12.48 20.87 -18.05
CA PHE A 666 11.21 21.43 -18.52
C PHE A 666 11.39 22.67 -19.39
N PHE A 667 12.50 23.40 -19.27
CA PHE A 667 12.77 24.55 -20.14
C PHE A 667 13.20 24.15 -21.56
N ILE A 668 13.64 22.88 -21.73
CA ILE A 668 13.97 22.32 -23.04
C ILE A 668 12.74 22.33 -23.95
N TYR A 669 11.54 22.12 -23.41
CA TYR A 669 10.28 22.17 -24.18
C TYR A 669 10.09 23.54 -24.84
N GLN A 670 10.10 24.62 -24.05
CA GLN A 670 9.94 25.97 -24.59
C GLN A 670 11.07 26.33 -25.54
N TYR A 671 12.31 26.01 -25.17
CA TYR A 671 13.46 26.30 -26.01
C TYR A 671 13.37 25.60 -27.37
N GLY A 672 13.00 24.31 -27.41
CA GLY A 672 12.88 23.53 -28.64
C GLY A 672 11.67 23.92 -29.49
N ILE A 673 10.49 24.07 -28.88
CA ILE A 673 9.23 24.28 -29.62
C ILE A 673 9.15 25.69 -30.19
N VAL A 674 9.61 26.72 -29.46
CA VAL A 674 9.46 28.13 -29.88
C VAL A 674 10.10 28.42 -31.23
N TYR A 675 11.19 27.76 -31.58
CA TYR A 675 11.86 27.94 -32.88
C TYR A 675 11.20 27.19 -34.04
N HIS A 676 10.27 26.28 -33.74
CA HIS A 676 9.46 25.55 -34.73
C HIS A 676 8.08 26.17 -34.93
N LEU A 677 7.74 27.26 -34.24
CA LEU A 677 6.48 27.98 -34.45
C LEU A 677 6.53 28.78 -35.75
N ASP A 678 5.46 28.76 -36.53
CA ASP A 678 5.33 29.49 -37.80
C ASP A 678 5.39 31.02 -37.57
N ILE A 679 4.84 31.50 -36.44
CA ILE A 679 4.96 32.90 -35.98
C ILE A 679 6.41 33.39 -35.84
N ALA A 680 7.38 32.48 -35.66
CA ALA A 680 8.78 32.83 -35.61
C ALA A 680 9.40 33.07 -36.99
N HIS A 681 8.66 32.82 -38.08
CA HIS A 681 9.11 32.92 -39.47
C HIS A 681 10.49 32.26 -39.71
N HIS A 682 10.70 31.07 -39.13
CA HIS A 682 11.97 30.32 -39.12
C HIS A 682 13.19 31.07 -38.54
N SER A 683 12.99 32.19 -37.84
CA SER A 683 14.05 32.95 -37.19
C SER A 683 14.53 32.26 -35.92
N LYS A 684 15.74 31.69 -35.95
CA LYS A 684 16.40 31.08 -34.79
C LYS A 684 17.12 32.09 -33.88
N LYS A 685 16.75 33.37 -33.95
CA LYS A 685 17.38 34.43 -33.12
C LYS A 685 17.00 34.26 -31.65
N ILE A 686 17.96 34.44 -30.75
CA ILE A 686 17.74 34.37 -29.30
C ILE A 686 16.67 35.35 -28.79
N LEU A 687 16.42 36.44 -29.55
CA LEU A 687 15.37 37.41 -29.28
C LEU A 687 13.97 36.79 -29.35
N VAL A 688 13.71 35.81 -30.22
CA VAL A 688 12.42 35.10 -30.31
C VAL A 688 12.15 34.31 -29.02
N TYR A 689 13.17 33.61 -28.52
CA TYR A 689 13.09 32.93 -27.23
C TYR A 689 12.89 33.92 -26.08
N GLY A 690 13.60 35.06 -26.08
CA GLY A 690 13.38 36.15 -25.11
C GLY A 690 11.95 36.71 -25.11
N LEU A 691 11.36 36.89 -26.29
CA LEU A 691 9.96 37.32 -26.44
C LEU A 691 8.96 36.27 -25.91
N SER A 692 9.27 34.98 -26.06
CA SER A 692 8.40 33.91 -25.52
C SER A 692 8.29 33.95 -23.98
N TRP A 693 9.31 34.45 -23.28
CA TRP A 693 9.25 34.68 -21.83
C TRP A 693 8.32 35.83 -21.43
N LEU A 694 8.11 36.84 -22.30
CA LEU A 694 7.13 37.89 -22.05
C LEU A 694 5.69 37.34 -22.10
N VAL A 695 5.44 36.36 -22.98
CA VAL A 695 4.14 35.65 -23.02
C VAL A 695 3.91 34.90 -21.71
N MET A 696 4.93 34.19 -21.21
CA MET A 696 4.86 33.51 -19.91
C MET A 696 4.64 34.48 -18.74
N LEU A 697 5.36 35.59 -18.71
CA LEU A 697 5.20 36.61 -17.67
C LEU A 697 3.78 37.19 -17.68
N THR A 698 3.25 37.49 -18.87
CA THR A 698 1.87 37.97 -19.04
C THR A 698 0.85 36.95 -18.53
N GLY A 699 1.02 35.66 -18.86
CA GLY A 699 0.16 34.58 -18.35
C GLY A 699 0.16 34.49 -16.82
N LEU A 700 1.34 34.57 -16.18
CA LEU A 700 1.46 34.56 -14.73
C LEU A 700 0.84 35.80 -14.08
N LEU A 701 0.98 36.99 -14.69
CA LEU A 701 0.36 38.22 -14.22
C LEU A 701 -1.17 38.15 -14.30
N VAL A 702 -1.73 37.60 -15.39
CA VAL A 702 -3.17 37.38 -15.53
C VAL A 702 -3.68 36.42 -14.46
N LEU A 703 -3.02 35.28 -14.25
CA LEU A 703 -3.37 34.34 -13.18
C LEU A 703 -3.34 35.00 -11.79
N LYS A 704 -2.34 35.85 -11.53
CA LYS A 704 -2.23 36.63 -10.29
C LYS A 704 -3.40 37.62 -10.15
N MET A 705 -3.76 38.36 -11.21
CA MET A 705 -4.89 39.29 -11.20
C MET A 705 -6.22 38.58 -10.92
N VAL A 706 -6.48 37.44 -11.57
CA VAL A 706 -7.68 36.62 -11.34
C VAL A 706 -7.73 36.11 -9.90
N SER A 707 -6.61 35.66 -9.35
CA SER A 707 -6.53 35.17 -7.98
C SER A 707 -6.77 36.28 -6.94
N MET A 708 -6.10 37.43 -7.08
CA MET A 708 -6.32 38.58 -6.20
C MET A 708 -7.78 39.05 -6.28
N GLY A 709 -8.36 39.09 -7.48
CA GLY A 709 -9.77 39.41 -7.70
C GLY A 709 -10.71 38.41 -7.00
N ARG A 710 -10.42 37.11 -7.07
CA ARG A 710 -11.21 36.08 -6.36
C ARG A 710 -11.13 36.25 -4.85
N ARG A 711 -9.95 36.58 -4.30
CA ARG A 711 -9.76 36.77 -2.85
C ARG A 711 -10.42 38.04 -2.33
N ARG A 712 -10.34 39.13 -3.09
CA ARG A 712 -10.80 40.47 -2.67
C ARG A 712 -12.28 40.74 -2.96
N PHE A 713 -12.83 40.10 -4.00
CA PHE A 713 -14.18 40.39 -4.50
C PHE A 713 -15.10 39.17 -4.54
N GLY A 714 -14.61 37.98 -4.24
CA GLY A 714 -15.35 36.73 -4.43
C GLY A 714 -16.51 36.48 -3.45
N THR A 715 -16.43 36.98 -2.22
CA THR A 715 -17.49 36.83 -1.21
C THR A 715 -18.41 38.04 -1.15
N ASP A 716 -17.84 39.25 -1.22
CA ASP A 716 -18.59 40.47 -0.90
C ASP A 716 -19.07 41.23 -2.17
N PHE A 717 -18.47 40.96 -3.35
CA PHE A 717 -18.77 41.67 -4.60
C PHE A 717 -18.73 40.77 -5.84
N GLN A 718 -19.64 39.79 -5.92
CA GLN A 718 -19.70 38.83 -7.04
C GLN A 718 -19.82 39.49 -8.42
N LEU A 719 -20.52 40.63 -8.52
CA LEU A 719 -20.67 41.38 -9.78
C LEU A 719 -19.33 41.93 -10.28
N MET A 720 -18.53 42.55 -9.41
CA MET A 720 -17.22 43.09 -9.76
C MET A 720 -16.25 41.99 -10.18
N PHE A 721 -16.32 40.81 -9.57
CA PHE A 721 -15.54 39.65 -10.00
C PHE A 721 -15.97 39.14 -11.39
N ARG A 722 -17.27 39.17 -11.73
CA ARG A 722 -17.76 38.84 -13.08
C ARG A 722 -17.30 39.87 -14.11
N ILE A 723 -17.34 41.17 -13.78
CA ILE A 723 -16.85 42.25 -14.65
C ILE A 723 -15.35 42.10 -14.90
N LEU A 724 -14.54 41.83 -13.85
CA LEU A 724 -13.11 41.57 -14.00
C LEU A 724 -12.85 40.40 -14.97
N LYS A 725 -13.61 39.30 -14.86
CA LYS A 725 -13.50 38.17 -15.80
C LYS A 725 -13.87 38.56 -17.22
N ALA A 726 -14.94 39.34 -17.40
CA ALA A 726 -15.37 39.80 -18.72
C ALA A 726 -14.30 40.70 -19.36
N LEU A 727 -13.72 41.64 -18.60
CA LEU A 727 -12.63 42.51 -19.07
C LEU A 727 -11.37 41.72 -19.45
N LEU A 728 -10.98 40.75 -18.62
CA LEU A 728 -9.83 39.87 -18.93
C LEU A 728 -10.10 39.02 -20.17
N PHE A 729 -11.33 38.54 -20.36
CA PHE A 729 -11.72 37.78 -21.55
C PHE A 729 -11.71 38.64 -22.82
N LEU A 730 -12.26 39.86 -22.77
CA LEU A 730 -12.22 40.81 -23.88
C LEU A 730 -10.77 41.21 -24.22
N GLY A 731 -9.94 41.45 -23.20
CA GLY A 731 -8.51 41.71 -23.38
C GLY A 731 -7.79 40.53 -24.04
N PHE A 732 -8.06 39.30 -23.59
CA PHE A 732 -7.52 38.09 -24.20
C PHE A 732 -7.95 37.94 -25.67
N LEU A 733 -9.24 38.12 -25.98
CA LEU A 733 -9.74 38.09 -27.36
C LEU A 733 -9.06 39.14 -28.24
N SER A 734 -8.90 40.36 -27.74
CA SER A 734 -8.21 41.43 -28.48
C SER A 734 -6.75 41.06 -28.79
N VAL A 735 -6.00 40.54 -27.81
CA VAL A 735 -4.61 40.10 -28.01
C VAL A 735 -4.55 38.93 -28.99
N MET A 736 -5.45 37.94 -28.88
CA MET A 736 -5.50 36.81 -29.81
C MET A 736 -5.80 37.26 -31.24
N THR A 737 -6.77 38.16 -31.45
CA THR A 737 -7.09 38.70 -32.77
C THR A 737 -5.87 39.41 -33.40
N VAL A 738 -5.12 40.19 -32.62
CA VAL A 738 -3.88 40.80 -33.10
C VAL A 738 -2.83 39.74 -33.48
N LEU A 739 -2.65 38.70 -32.66
CA LEU A 739 -1.69 37.63 -32.97
C LEU A 739 -2.07 36.84 -34.24
N PHE A 740 -3.35 36.56 -34.47
CA PHE A 740 -3.82 35.89 -35.69
C PHE A 740 -3.70 36.77 -36.94
N VAL A 741 -4.14 38.03 -36.86
CA VAL A 741 -4.26 38.91 -38.04
C VAL A 741 -2.95 39.61 -38.38
N VAL A 742 -2.20 40.06 -37.37
CA VAL A 742 -0.98 40.88 -37.56
C VAL A 742 0.28 40.02 -37.51
N CYS A 743 0.35 39.09 -36.56
CA CYS A 743 1.54 38.26 -36.38
C CYS A 743 1.47 36.92 -37.13
N GLY A 744 0.34 36.60 -37.78
CA GLY A 744 0.18 35.37 -38.56
C GLY A 744 0.18 34.08 -37.74
N LEU A 745 -0.24 34.13 -36.46
CA LEU A 745 -0.33 32.95 -35.60
C LEU A 745 -1.24 31.89 -36.23
N THR A 746 -0.75 30.66 -36.39
CA THR A 746 -1.56 29.54 -36.90
C THR A 746 -2.27 28.80 -35.77
N ILE A 747 -3.29 27.99 -36.12
CA ILE A 747 -3.93 27.08 -35.14
C ILE A 747 -2.91 26.03 -34.65
N SER A 748 -1.98 25.61 -35.52
CA SER A 748 -0.88 24.72 -35.16
C SER A 748 0.02 25.36 -34.09
N ASP A 749 0.39 26.63 -34.28
CA ASP A 749 1.18 27.40 -33.31
C ASP A 749 0.49 27.51 -31.95
N LEU A 750 -0.85 27.60 -31.91
CA LEU A 750 -1.60 27.65 -30.65
C LEU A 750 -1.45 26.33 -29.86
N PHE A 751 -1.57 25.18 -30.53
CA PHE A 751 -1.37 23.88 -29.88
C PHE A 751 0.09 23.66 -29.47
N ALA A 752 1.04 24.03 -30.33
CA ALA A 752 2.46 23.97 -30.04
C ALA A 752 2.84 24.88 -28.85
N ALA A 753 2.26 26.09 -28.78
CA ALA A 753 2.44 27.01 -27.65
C ALA A 753 1.96 26.41 -26.34
N ILE A 754 0.83 25.69 -26.31
CA ILE A 754 0.37 24.98 -25.10
C ILE A 754 1.42 23.94 -24.66
N LEU A 755 1.95 23.15 -25.59
CA LEU A 755 2.96 22.13 -25.31
C LEU A 755 4.33 22.74 -24.89
N ALA A 756 4.62 23.98 -25.29
CA ALA A 756 5.82 24.72 -24.90
C ALA A 756 5.70 25.35 -23.51
N PHE A 757 4.58 26.02 -23.26
CA PHE A 757 4.39 26.87 -22.09
C PHE A 757 3.86 26.10 -20.86
N LEU A 758 3.11 25.02 -21.05
CA LEU A 758 2.61 24.21 -19.93
C LEU A 758 3.76 23.55 -19.14
N PRO A 759 4.77 22.89 -19.75
CA PRO A 759 5.94 22.40 -19.03
C PRO A 759 6.74 23.53 -18.36
N THR A 760 6.83 24.70 -18.99
CA THR A 760 7.55 25.86 -18.45
C THR A 760 6.90 26.41 -17.18
N GLY A 761 5.57 26.58 -17.17
CA GLY A 761 4.86 26.98 -15.95
C GLY A 761 4.96 25.91 -14.85
N TRP A 762 5.06 24.64 -15.22
CA TRP A 762 5.31 23.55 -14.28
C TRP A 762 6.71 23.67 -13.67
N ALA A 763 7.72 24.03 -14.47
CA ALA A 763 9.07 24.29 -13.98
C ALA A 763 9.09 25.40 -12.92
N ILE A 764 8.39 26.51 -13.19
CA ILE A 764 8.25 27.63 -12.25
C ILE A 764 7.58 27.18 -10.94
N LEU A 765 6.55 26.33 -11.05
CA LEU A 765 5.89 25.76 -9.89
C LEU A 765 6.87 24.91 -9.05
N LEU A 766 7.61 23.98 -9.65
CA LEU A 766 8.54 23.08 -8.93
C LEU A 766 9.71 23.83 -8.30
N ILE A 767 10.32 24.79 -9.02
CA ILE A 767 11.32 25.70 -8.44
C ILE A 767 10.71 26.46 -7.26
N GLY A 768 9.48 26.94 -7.42
CA GLY A 768 8.76 27.63 -6.37
C GLY A 768 8.57 26.79 -5.10
N GLN A 769 8.28 25.49 -5.25
CA GLN A 769 8.19 24.56 -4.14
C GLN A 769 9.55 24.33 -3.45
N ALA A 770 10.61 24.10 -4.23
CA ALA A 770 11.97 23.93 -3.70
C ALA A 770 12.47 25.18 -2.96
N MET A 771 12.08 26.37 -3.41
CA MET A 771 12.45 27.68 -2.84
C MET A 771 11.39 28.26 -1.89
N ARG A 772 10.49 27.41 -1.34
CA ARG A 772 9.37 27.83 -0.47
C ARG A 772 9.73 28.86 0.62
N PRO A 773 10.83 28.72 1.40
CA PRO A 773 11.17 29.69 2.45
C PRO A 773 11.41 31.10 1.89
N VAL A 774 12.12 31.20 0.76
CA VAL A 774 12.46 32.46 0.10
C VAL A 774 11.20 33.12 -0.47
N LEU A 775 10.35 32.36 -1.15
CA LEU A 775 9.13 32.89 -1.75
C LEU A 775 8.05 33.28 -0.74
N LYS A 776 8.05 32.64 0.44
CA LYS A 776 7.24 33.11 1.57
C LYS A 776 7.73 34.47 2.10
N SER A 777 9.05 34.65 2.24
CA SER A 777 9.63 35.93 2.65
C SER A 777 9.29 37.06 1.65
N LEU A 778 9.32 36.76 0.35
CA LEU A 778 9.01 37.70 -0.73
C LEU A 778 7.50 37.87 -1.03
N LYS A 779 6.60 37.25 -0.24
CA LYS A 779 5.12 37.27 -0.43
C LYS A 779 4.63 36.76 -1.80
N PHE A 780 5.44 36.00 -2.54
CA PHE A 780 5.04 35.38 -3.82
C PHE A 780 4.44 33.97 -3.66
N TRP A 781 4.52 33.37 -2.47
CA TRP A 781 4.02 32.02 -2.21
C TRP A 781 2.54 31.83 -2.57
N ASP A 782 1.71 32.84 -2.36
CA ASP A 782 0.29 32.79 -2.73
C ASP A 782 0.09 32.68 -4.23
N SER A 783 0.93 33.33 -5.04
CA SER A 783 0.86 33.20 -6.50
C SER A 783 1.26 31.80 -6.96
N ILE A 784 2.28 31.21 -6.35
CA ILE A 784 2.68 29.81 -6.61
C ILE A 784 1.58 28.82 -6.22
N LYS A 785 0.91 29.04 -5.08
CA LYS A 785 -0.21 28.22 -4.63
C LYS A 785 -1.36 28.25 -5.64
N GLU A 786 -1.66 29.40 -6.22
CA GLU A 786 -2.78 29.53 -7.16
C GLU A 786 -2.43 28.98 -8.55
N LEU A 787 -1.17 29.14 -8.97
CA LEU A 787 -0.64 28.44 -10.14
C LEU A 787 -0.78 26.92 -9.96
N ALA A 788 -0.36 26.39 -8.81
CA ALA A 788 -0.51 24.97 -8.47
C ALA A 788 -1.97 24.52 -8.59
N ARG A 789 -2.92 25.29 -8.04
CA ARG A 789 -4.34 24.98 -8.13
C ARG A 789 -4.82 24.88 -9.58
N GLY A 790 -4.32 25.75 -10.46
CA GLY A 790 -4.59 25.69 -11.89
C GLY A 790 -4.12 24.39 -12.52
N TYR A 791 -2.87 23.99 -12.26
CA TYR A 791 -2.32 22.71 -12.73
C TYR A 791 -3.11 21.51 -12.21
N GLU A 792 -3.47 21.49 -10.93
CA GLU A 792 -4.25 20.41 -10.35
C GLU A 792 -5.66 20.33 -10.97
N TYR A 793 -6.28 21.47 -11.24
CA TYR A 793 -7.59 21.51 -11.90
C TYR A 793 -7.53 20.96 -13.33
N THR A 794 -6.53 21.38 -14.10
CA THR A 794 -6.30 20.86 -15.47
C THR A 794 -6.01 19.36 -15.45
N MET A 795 -5.11 18.90 -14.58
CA MET A 795 -4.80 17.47 -14.44
C MET A 795 -6.04 16.66 -14.03
N GLY A 796 -6.83 17.17 -13.07
CA GLY A 796 -8.07 16.53 -12.65
C GLY A 796 -9.08 16.39 -13.79
N LEU A 797 -9.24 17.43 -14.61
CA LEU A 797 -10.11 17.40 -15.80
C LEU A 797 -9.63 16.40 -16.86
N VAL A 798 -8.33 16.36 -17.15
CA VAL A 798 -7.75 15.44 -18.14
C VAL A 798 -7.97 13.98 -17.73
N LEU A 799 -7.91 13.69 -16.43
CA LEU A 799 -8.18 12.35 -15.90
C LEU A 799 -9.67 12.03 -15.83
N PHE A 800 -10.49 13.00 -15.43
CA PHE A 800 -11.93 12.82 -15.20
C PHE A 800 -12.74 12.76 -16.49
N MET A 801 -12.33 13.46 -17.55
CA MET A 801 -13.09 13.44 -18.82
C MET A 801 -13.20 12.04 -19.43
N PRO A 802 -12.10 11.27 -19.61
CA PRO A 802 -12.20 9.91 -20.13
C PRO A 802 -13.05 9.00 -19.26
N THR A 803 -12.94 9.08 -17.93
CA THR A 803 -13.75 8.28 -17.02
C THR A 803 -15.23 8.63 -17.13
N ALA A 804 -15.57 9.92 -17.25
CA ALA A 804 -16.93 10.39 -17.45
C ALA A 804 -17.51 9.93 -18.80
N ILE A 805 -16.74 10.03 -19.88
CA ILE A 805 -17.16 9.55 -21.20
C ILE A 805 -17.42 8.04 -21.17
N LEU A 806 -16.51 7.26 -20.57
CA LEU A 806 -16.66 5.82 -20.45
C LEU A 806 -17.86 5.44 -19.57
N SER A 807 -18.14 6.20 -18.51
CA SER A 807 -19.29 5.97 -17.63
C SER A 807 -20.65 6.20 -18.30
N TRP A 808 -20.68 6.91 -19.43
CA TRP A 808 -21.90 7.06 -20.23
C TRP A 808 -22.36 5.73 -20.84
N PHE A 809 -21.45 4.79 -21.03
CA PHE A 809 -21.72 3.52 -21.68
C PHE A 809 -21.94 2.41 -20.63
N PRO A 810 -23.18 1.91 -20.43
CA PRO A 810 -23.48 0.95 -19.36
C PRO A 810 -22.65 -0.35 -19.44
N PHE A 811 -22.36 -0.81 -20.66
CA PHE A 811 -21.58 -2.03 -20.89
C PHE A 811 -20.15 -1.93 -20.32
N VAL A 812 -19.58 -0.73 -20.17
CA VAL A 812 -18.22 -0.55 -19.63
C VAL A 812 -18.20 -0.89 -18.13
N SER A 813 -19.22 -0.47 -17.38
CA SER A 813 -19.37 -0.81 -15.97
C SER A 813 -19.58 -2.31 -15.75
N GLU A 814 -20.40 -2.95 -16.60
CA GLU A 814 -20.60 -4.40 -16.57
C GLU A 814 -19.31 -5.17 -16.90
N PHE A 815 -18.59 -4.73 -17.94
CA PHE A 815 -17.32 -5.33 -18.33
C PHE A 815 -16.27 -5.20 -17.23
N GLN A 816 -16.14 -4.01 -16.62
CA GLN A 816 -15.26 -3.77 -15.48
C GLN A 816 -15.60 -4.71 -14.32
N THR A 817 -16.88 -4.85 -13.97
CA THR A 817 -17.32 -5.73 -12.90
C THR A 817 -16.94 -7.18 -13.15
N ARG A 818 -17.16 -7.68 -14.38
CA ARG A 818 -16.74 -9.03 -14.76
C ARG A 818 -15.23 -9.20 -14.69
N LEU A 819 -14.48 -8.19 -15.13
CA LEU A 819 -13.01 -8.20 -15.10
C LEU A 819 -12.47 -8.24 -13.67
N LEU A 820 -13.03 -7.42 -12.76
CA LEU A 820 -12.60 -7.31 -11.37
C LEU A 820 -12.96 -8.53 -10.52
N PHE A 821 -14.09 -9.17 -10.80
CA PHE A 821 -14.66 -10.21 -9.94
C PHE A 821 -14.78 -11.58 -10.62
N ASN A 822 -14.10 -11.79 -11.76
CA ASN A 822 -14.10 -13.07 -12.48
C ASN A 822 -13.78 -14.26 -11.56
N GLN A 823 -12.79 -14.11 -10.67
CA GLN A 823 -12.41 -15.16 -9.71
C GLN A 823 -13.59 -15.58 -8.82
N ALA A 824 -14.36 -14.61 -8.36
CA ALA A 824 -15.52 -14.87 -7.54
C ALA A 824 -16.70 -15.43 -8.36
N PHE A 825 -16.95 -14.92 -9.57
CA PHE A 825 -17.96 -15.48 -10.48
C PHE A 825 -17.67 -16.94 -10.84
N SER A 826 -16.40 -17.29 -11.08
CA SER A 826 -15.99 -18.67 -11.38
C SER A 826 -16.28 -19.67 -10.26
N ARG A 827 -16.44 -19.17 -9.02
CA ARG A 827 -16.80 -19.96 -7.83
C ARG A 827 -18.29 -19.92 -7.50
N GLY A 828 -19.11 -19.31 -8.35
CA GLY A 828 -20.56 -19.17 -8.11
C GLY A 828 -20.94 -18.12 -7.06
N LEU A 829 -20.03 -17.21 -6.69
CA LEU A 829 -20.33 -16.17 -5.71
C LEU A 829 -21.31 -15.12 -6.28
N GLN A 830 -22.30 -14.74 -5.48
CA GLN A 830 -23.37 -13.79 -5.85
C GLN A 830 -22.91 -12.31 -5.84
N ILE A 831 -21.78 -12.00 -6.48
CA ILE A 831 -21.19 -10.65 -6.47
C ILE A 831 -22.06 -9.63 -7.22
N SER A 832 -22.78 -10.04 -8.25
CA SER A 832 -23.71 -9.14 -8.95
C SER A 832 -24.81 -8.61 -8.03
N MET A 833 -25.34 -9.44 -7.13
CA MET A 833 -26.33 -9.03 -6.13
C MET A 833 -25.73 -8.11 -5.06
N ILE A 834 -24.45 -8.33 -4.70
CA ILE A 834 -23.73 -7.45 -3.79
C ILE A 834 -23.57 -6.06 -4.44
N LEU A 835 -23.07 -5.99 -5.68
CA LEU A 835 -22.83 -4.71 -6.37
C LEU A 835 -24.11 -3.96 -6.78
N ALA A 836 -25.21 -4.67 -7.05
CA ALA A 836 -26.51 -4.06 -7.32
C ALA A 836 -27.14 -3.39 -6.08
N GLY A 837 -26.63 -3.71 -4.88
CA GLY A 837 -27.17 -3.21 -3.62
C GLY A 837 -28.59 -3.70 -3.33
N ARG A 838 -29.20 -3.16 -2.29
CA ARG A 838 -30.60 -3.47 -1.89
C ARG A 838 -31.68 -2.84 -2.80
N LYS A 839 -31.40 -2.60 -4.09
CA LYS A 839 -32.37 -2.00 -5.01
C LYS A 839 -33.56 -2.91 -5.36
N GLU A 840 -33.48 -4.21 -5.09
CA GLU A 840 -34.65 -5.09 -5.07
C GLU A 840 -35.34 -5.01 -3.69
N LYS A 841 -36.14 -3.96 -3.50
CA LYS A 841 -37.33 -4.12 -2.65
C LYS A 841 -38.31 -5.00 -3.43
N ASP A 842 -38.83 -6.01 -2.74
CA ASP A 842 -39.99 -6.84 -3.12
C ASP A 842 -39.77 -7.95 -4.15
N ILE A 843 -39.23 -9.09 -3.69
CA ILE A 843 -39.91 -10.39 -3.83
C ILE A 843 -39.77 -11.14 -2.49
N THR A 844 -40.72 -10.89 -1.59
CA THR A 844 -41.16 -11.74 -0.47
C THR A 844 -40.13 -12.66 0.21
N SER A 845 -39.56 -12.20 1.33
CA SER A 845 -39.36 -13.02 2.53
C SER A 845 -39.08 -12.11 3.74
N PRO A 846 -39.89 -12.15 4.81
CA PRO A 846 -39.58 -11.42 6.03
C PRO A 846 -38.56 -12.24 6.82
N VAL A 847 -37.29 -11.85 6.76
CA VAL A 847 -36.39 -12.15 7.89
C VAL A 847 -36.13 -10.83 8.59
N LYS A 848 -37.18 -10.33 9.26
CA LYS A 848 -37.01 -9.76 10.60
C LYS A 848 -36.40 -10.88 11.44
N TYR A 849 -35.53 -10.53 12.39
CA TYR A 849 -35.08 -11.45 13.43
C TYR A 849 -36.24 -12.38 13.82
N ALA A 850 -36.08 -13.65 13.45
CA ALA A 850 -37.01 -14.73 13.74
C ALA A 850 -36.18 -15.93 14.12
#